data_AF-A0ABD0JJ00-F1
#
_entry.id   AF-A0ABD0JJ00-F1
#
_cell.length_a   1.000
_cell.length_b   1.000
_cell.length_c   1.000
_cell.angle_alpha   90.00
_cell.angle_beta   90.00
_cell.angle_gamma   90.00
#
_symmetry.space_group_name_H-M   'P 1'
#
loop_
_entity.id
_entity.type
_entity.pdbx_description
1 polymer ?
#
loop_
_entity_poly.entity_id
_entity_poly.type
_entity_poly.pdbx_seq_one_letter_code
_entity_poly.pdbx_strand_id
1 'polypeptide(L)'
;MKYLIFRLRKSTIMKAFLLIVATVTFAAILWASLRDALDPNLFQDDVPVRKARDHTWPRMDDRPDGIFWMVQVTDIHISKFRDLKRGPDLVRFCKDYLPIIQPQLVLVTGDLTDAKDAGNIKSKQYEEEWHGYQQAIKQCQTFSNATFLDTRGNHDAFDVPELDGDGNFFRKYSVMGKQHALSYHYKHETDFGRYSFIVVDACPIPGVRRPFNFFGILDSERVQQLANLDVESRGSNLTIWMGHYPTSLIVQDPPGVRNTMRNAVAYLCGHLHTLGGLVPQMYSRQKTGTLELELGDWKENRIFRVLAVDHDLLSFVDGELGEWPLILVTNPKHSLFLASRHEPTETIQYSSHISQRPVVGVEIFIDSAHVGQARQSKGPLYTLPWKPELYSLGLHTIRVQVKDDTGYMKSVEQPFSVDGSQPSFAFWPRFLLMMNIFTVSKVAFGVLVFCYVLLLASLRQGATAHVFYIAGNNFLVRWFNSWVRRLWLAARINSVYYTLLMFLLYITFGPWFVGDFMSDHMGVLFVWGTFVKGTFLPGSLTFIYGVFQVLTFNVPLTLIVGLVLDLRREEFNSRFDASGLVRLPRRRLLVAELPFSLLLVFQTYIAVKEFPTSYGTTALIVSPVRVGSLLVAVLLLYLAHAAPIKKACLVNESSDD
;
A
#
# COMPACT_ATOMS: atom_id res chain seq x y z
N MET A 1 2.14 18.42 57.63
CA MET A 1 1.74 19.02 56.33
C MET A 1 2.86 19.08 55.29
N LYS A 2 4.02 19.73 55.53
CA LYS A 2 5.15 19.79 54.56
C LYS A 2 5.69 18.41 54.11
N TYR A 3 5.74 17.43 55.01
CA TYR A 3 6.20 16.06 54.70
C TYR A 3 5.24 15.29 53.78
N LEU A 4 3.92 15.51 53.94
CA LEU A 4 2.87 14.88 53.12
C LEU A 4 2.87 15.46 51.69
N ILE A 5 3.02 16.79 51.58
CA ILE A 5 3.16 17.51 50.30
C ILE A 5 4.42 17.06 49.56
N PHE A 6 5.55 16.86 50.25
CA PHE A 6 6.79 16.35 49.65
C PHE A 6 6.65 14.90 49.14
N ARG A 7 5.95 14.03 49.89
CA ARG A 7 5.70 12.63 49.52
C ARG A 7 4.73 12.51 48.33
N LEU A 8 3.70 13.35 48.28
CA LEU A 8 2.76 13.45 47.16
C LEU A 8 3.45 13.97 45.88
N ARG A 9 4.31 15.00 46.00
CA ARG A 9 5.08 15.54 44.86
C ARG A 9 6.07 14.52 44.28
N LYS A 10 6.76 13.73 45.14
CA LYS A 10 7.58 12.59 44.70
C LYS A 10 6.74 11.50 44.03
N SER A 11 5.56 11.16 44.56
CA SER A 11 4.66 10.15 44.00
C SER A 11 4.18 10.53 42.60
N THR A 12 3.81 11.79 42.37
CA THR A 12 3.33 12.24 41.05
C THR A 12 4.45 12.38 40.04
N ILE A 13 5.62 12.91 40.43
CA ILE A 13 6.80 12.93 39.56
C ILE A 13 7.21 11.50 39.18
N MET A 14 7.13 10.56 40.13
CA MET A 14 7.43 9.15 39.86
C MET A 14 6.40 8.48 38.96
N LYS A 15 5.10 8.76 39.11
CA LYS A 15 4.04 8.26 38.21
C LYS A 15 4.17 8.84 36.79
N ALA A 16 4.45 10.14 36.67
CA ALA A 16 4.68 10.78 35.37
C ALA A 16 5.95 10.25 34.70
N PHE A 17 7.04 10.07 35.47
CA PHE A 17 8.26 9.43 35.00
C PHE A 17 8.02 8.00 34.54
N LEU A 18 7.29 7.19 35.33
CA LEU A 18 6.92 5.81 34.96
C LEU A 18 6.04 5.75 33.71
N LEU A 19 5.09 6.68 33.53
CA LEU A 19 4.26 6.75 32.33
C LEU A 19 5.10 7.15 31.10
N ILE A 20 5.99 8.12 31.24
CA ILE A 20 6.91 8.52 30.16
C ILE A 20 7.83 7.35 29.80
N VAL A 21 8.45 6.71 30.79
CA VAL A 21 9.29 5.52 30.58
C VAL A 21 8.49 4.42 29.91
N ALA A 22 7.29 4.08 30.40
CA ALA A 22 6.44 3.07 29.78
C ALA A 22 6.05 3.41 28.33
N THR A 23 5.74 4.68 28.05
CA THR A 23 5.37 5.14 26.71
C THR A 23 6.56 5.09 25.76
N VAL A 24 7.73 5.56 26.21
CA VAL A 24 8.97 5.54 25.43
C VAL A 24 9.43 4.10 25.21
N THR A 25 9.39 3.24 26.24
CA THR A 25 9.69 1.81 26.12
C THR A 25 8.73 1.12 25.16
N PHE A 26 7.43 1.38 25.26
CA PHE A 26 6.44 0.83 24.34
C PHE A 26 6.68 1.29 22.90
N ALA A 27 6.93 2.58 22.69
CA ALA A 27 7.26 3.13 21.38
C ALA A 27 8.56 2.54 20.83
N ALA A 28 9.57 2.32 21.69
CA ALA A 28 10.83 1.70 21.31
C ALA A 28 10.67 0.21 20.94
N ILE A 29 9.87 -0.54 21.68
CA ILE A 29 9.53 -1.95 21.37
C ILE A 29 8.77 -2.03 20.05
N LEU A 30 7.79 -1.15 19.86
CA LEU A 30 7.00 -1.09 18.63
C LEU A 30 7.89 -0.72 17.43
N TRP A 31 8.79 0.25 17.61
CA TRP A 31 9.78 0.61 16.58
C TRP A 31 10.76 -0.51 16.28
N ALA A 32 11.27 -1.22 17.30
CA ALA A 32 12.13 -2.38 17.11
C ALA A 32 11.40 -3.50 16.36
N SER A 33 10.19 -3.84 16.79
CA SER A 33 9.35 -4.86 16.14
C SER A 33 9.03 -4.50 14.68
N LEU A 34 8.76 -3.21 14.42
CA LEU A 34 8.55 -2.71 13.05
C LEU A 34 9.81 -2.82 12.21
N ARG A 35 10.98 -2.48 12.76
CA ARG A 35 12.26 -2.63 12.06
C ARG A 35 12.53 -4.09 11.72
N ASP A 36 12.33 -5.02 12.65
CA ASP A 36 12.54 -6.45 12.43
C ASP A 36 11.52 -7.03 11.45
N ALA A 37 10.27 -6.55 11.48
CA ALA A 37 9.24 -6.93 10.51
C ALA A 37 9.60 -6.48 9.09
N LEU A 38 10.30 -5.35 8.96
CA LEU A 38 10.71 -4.72 7.71
C LEU A 38 12.17 -4.97 7.36
N ASP A 39 12.91 -5.81 8.08
CA ASP A 39 14.29 -6.11 7.74
C ASP A 39 14.33 -7.08 6.54
N PRO A 40 14.81 -6.65 5.35
CA PRO A 40 14.87 -7.51 4.18
C PRO A 40 16.00 -8.57 4.28
N ASN A 41 16.91 -8.45 5.24
CA ASN A 41 18.04 -9.37 5.42
C ASN A 41 17.74 -10.49 6.42
N LEU A 42 16.63 -10.40 7.16
CA LEU A 42 16.14 -11.48 8.03
C LEU A 42 15.32 -12.47 7.20
N PHE A 43 16.02 -13.42 6.59
CA PHE A 43 15.40 -14.49 5.81
C PHE A 43 14.61 -15.47 6.70
N GLN A 44 13.56 -16.07 6.13
CA GLN A 44 12.92 -17.25 6.73
C GLN A 44 13.84 -18.48 6.63
N ASP A 45 13.84 -19.33 7.66
CA ASP A 45 14.77 -20.45 7.80
C ASP A 45 14.62 -21.53 6.69
N ASP A 46 13.45 -21.61 6.05
CA ASP A 46 13.08 -22.63 5.08
C ASP A 46 13.20 -22.19 3.61
N VAL A 47 13.82 -21.02 3.34
CA VAL A 47 14.04 -20.56 1.97
C VAL A 47 15.08 -21.44 1.27
N PRO A 48 14.73 -22.12 0.16
CA PRO A 48 15.66 -23.02 -0.53
C PRO A 48 16.92 -22.28 -0.98
N VAL A 49 18.06 -22.97 -0.84
CA VAL A 49 19.36 -22.46 -1.27
C VAL A 49 19.75 -23.15 -2.57
N ARG A 50 19.99 -22.35 -3.60
CA ARG A 50 20.50 -22.82 -4.89
C ARG A 50 21.87 -23.47 -4.72
N LYS A 51 22.16 -24.50 -5.53
CA LYS A 51 23.51 -25.06 -5.63
C LYS A 51 24.42 -24.06 -6.33
N ALA A 52 25.57 -23.76 -5.72
CA ALA A 52 26.57 -22.88 -6.31
C ALA A 52 27.11 -23.43 -7.64
N ARG A 53 27.33 -22.54 -8.61
CA ARG A 53 28.02 -22.82 -9.88
C ARG A 53 29.52 -22.66 -9.68
N ASP A 54 30.29 -23.57 -10.24
CA ASP A 54 31.75 -23.50 -10.26
C ASP A 54 32.25 -22.88 -11.58
N HIS A 55 33.58 -22.84 -11.74
CA HIS A 55 34.27 -22.31 -12.90
C HIS A 55 34.01 -23.07 -14.22
N THR A 56 33.32 -24.22 -14.19
CA THR A 56 32.99 -25.01 -15.37
C THR A 56 31.69 -24.57 -16.04
N TRP A 57 30.89 -23.75 -15.35
CA TRP A 57 29.70 -23.11 -15.93
C TRP A 57 30.10 -22.14 -17.06
N PRO A 58 29.28 -21.98 -18.13
CA PRO A 58 29.54 -21.00 -19.19
C PRO A 58 29.92 -19.64 -18.63
N ARG A 59 31.11 -19.17 -19.03
CA ARG A 59 31.69 -17.92 -18.57
C ARG A 59 30.96 -16.75 -19.21
N MET A 60 30.58 -15.75 -18.41
CA MET A 60 30.04 -14.49 -18.89
C MET A 60 31.17 -13.70 -19.57
N ASP A 61 31.22 -13.78 -20.90
CA ASP A 61 32.26 -13.22 -21.75
C ASP A 61 31.73 -12.14 -22.71
N ASP A 62 32.42 -11.89 -23.83
CA ASP A 62 32.03 -10.85 -24.79
C ASP A 62 30.94 -11.30 -25.76
N ARG A 63 30.56 -12.59 -25.74
CA ARG A 63 29.56 -13.14 -26.66
C ARG A 63 28.14 -12.86 -26.15
N PRO A 64 27.17 -12.72 -27.06
CA PRO A 64 25.77 -12.45 -26.74
C PRO A 64 24.97 -13.74 -26.48
N ASP A 65 25.62 -14.87 -26.19
CA ASP A 65 24.97 -16.10 -25.74
C ASP A 65 24.51 -15.95 -24.29
N GLY A 66 23.45 -16.65 -23.90
CA GLY A 66 22.99 -16.64 -22.51
C GLY A 66 22.22 -15.39 -22.06
N ILE A 67 21.89 -14.45 -22.96
CA ILE A 67 21.15 -13.22 -22.61
C ILE A 67 19.85 -13.05 -23.41
N PHE A 68 18.77 -12.62 -22.74
CA PHE A 68 17.57 -12.11 -23.41
C PHE A 68 16.96 -10.91 -22.66
N TRP A 69 16.21 -10.10 -23.40
CA TRP A 69 15.62 -8.85 -22.92
C TRP A 69 14.11 -8.94 -22.80
N MET A 70 13.56 -8.18 -21.84
CA MET A 70 12.13 -8.04 -21.63
C MET A 70 11.79 -6.57 -21.36
N VAL A 71 10.53 -6.22 -21.56
CA VAL A 71 9.99 -4.91 -21.17
C VAL A 71 8.79 -5.12 -20.26
N GLN A 72 8.65 -4.31 -19.20
CA GLN A 72 7.45 -4.24 -18.38
C GLN A 72 6.82 -2.85 -18.53
N VAL A 73 5.50 -2.82 -18.68
CA VAL A 73 4.65 -1.62 -18.58
C VAL A 73 3.49 -1.94 -17.63
N THR A 74 3.01 -0.96 -16.88
CA THR A 74 1.91 -1.13 -15.93
C THR A 74 1.01 0.08 -15.91
N ASP A 75 -0.23 -0.10 -15.42
CA ASP A 75 -1.13 1.01 -15.10
C ASP A 75 -1.28 1.97 -16.29
N ILE A 76 -1.66 1.38 -17.44
CA ILE A 76 -1.80 2.09 -18.71
C ILE A 76 -3.00 3.03 -18.66
N HIS A 77 -4.10 2.54 -18.05
CA HIS A 77 -5.34 3.28 -17.90
C HIS A 77 -5.81 3.94 -19.18
N ILE A 78 -5.95 3.17 -20.27
CA ILE A 78 -6.57 3.70 -21.49
C ILE A 78 -7.94 4.26 -21.12
N SER A 79 -8.14 5.55 -21.39
CA SER A 79 -9.34 6.28 -20.99
C SER A 79 -9.99 6.94 -22.19
N LYS A 80 -11.31 6.85 -22.24
CA LYS A 80 -12.11 7.61 -23.23
C LYS A 80 -12.39 9.05 -22.77
N PHE A 81 -12.10 9.38 -21.52
CA PHE A 81 -12.44 10.67 -20.91
C PHE A 81 -11.22 11.51 -20.56
N ARG A 82 -10.07 10.89 -20.28
CA ARG A 82 -8.89 11.58 -19.74
C ARG A 82 -7.66 11.20 -20.51
N ASP A 83 -6.78 12.18 -20.71
CA ASP A 83 -5.50 12.01 -21.37
C ASP A 83 -5.53 10.98 -22.52
N LEU A 84 -6.15 11.37 -23.62
CA LEU A 84 -6.34 10.52 -24.80
C LEU A 84 -5.01 10.12 -25.48
N LYS A 85 -3.87 10.63 -24.98
CA LYS A 85 -2.54 10.30 -25.48
C LYS A 85 -1.98 9.01 -24.88
N ARG A 86 -2.55 8.46 -23.80
CA ARG A 86 -2.04 7.23 -23.15
C ARG A 86 -1.81 6.06 -24.13
N GLY A 87 -2.78 5.81 -25.02
CA GLY A 87 -2.67 4.80 -26.07
C GLY A 87 -1.70 5.19 -27.20
N PRO A 88 -1.86 6.35 -27.84
CA PRO A 88 -0.92 6.85 -28.85
C PRO A 88 0.55 6.90 -28.39
N ASP A 89 0.80 7.33 -27.16
CA ASP A 89 2.12 7.36 -26.55
C ASP A 89 2.67 5.94 -26.36
N LEU A 90 1.81 4.96 -26.02
CA LEU A 90 2.22 3.57 -25.88
C LEU A 90 2.64 3.00 -27.24
N VAL A 91 1.89 3.31 -28.29
CA VAL A 91 2.26 2.96 -29.67
C VAL A 91 3.57 3.63 -30.08
N ARG A 92 3.76 4.90 -29.72
CA ARG A 92 5.01 5.63 -29.96
C ARG A 92 6.18 4.96 -29.24
N PHE A 93 6.04 4.62 -27.97
CA PHE A 93 7.03 3.85 -27.23
C PHE A 93 7.35 2.54 -27.94
N CYS A 94 6.33 1.79 -28.35
CA CYS A 94 6.51 0.53 -29.05
C CYS A 94 7.30 0.69 -30.35
N LYS A 95 7.02 1.75 -31.11
CA LYS A 95 7.69 2.08 -32.37
C LYS A 95 9.14 2.54 -32.15
N ASP A 96 9.36 3.42 -31.20
CA ASP A 96 10.64 4.12 -31.04
C ASP A 96 11.64 3.29 -30.21
N TYR A 97 11.17 2.46 -29.28
CA TYR A 97 12.02 1.74 -28.31
C TYR A 97 12.13 0.25 -28.58
N LEU A 98 11.04 -0.47 -28.87
CA LEU A 98 11.09 -1.95 -28.96
C LEU A 98 11.98 -2.49 -30.09
N PRO A 99 12.07 -1.86 -31.28
CA PRO A 99 13.03 -2.28 -32.30
C PRO A 99 14.49 -2.19 -31.84
N ILE A 100 14.79 -1.29 -30.90
CA ILE A 100 16.14 -1.07 -30.37
C ILE A 100 16.40 -1.98 -29.15
N ILE A 101 15.39 -2.16 -28.28
CA ILE A 101 15.48 -3.07 -27.13
C ILE A 101 15.58 -4.52 -27.63
N GLN A 102 14.87 -4.86 -28.69
CA GLN A 102 14.69 -6.22 -29.21
C GLN A 102 14.26 -7.21 -28.11
N PRO A 103 13.19 -6.91 -27.34
CA PRO A 103 12.76 -7.80 -26.27
C PRO A 103 12.15 -9.08 -26.84
N GLN A 104 12.29 -10.17 -26.10
CA GLN A 104 11.57 -11.41 -26.40
C GLN A 104 10.19 -11.42 -25.75
N LEU A 105 10.01 -10.68 -24.65
CA LEU A 105 8.74 -10.58 -23.91
C LEU A 105 8.38 -9.13 -23.58
N VAL A 106 7.10 -8.81 -23.63
CA VAL A 106 6.52 -7.57 -23.09
C VAL A 106 5.48 -7.93 -22.04
N LEU A 107 5.72 -7.52 -20.80
CA LEU A 107 4.90 -7.81 -19.62
C LEU A 107 4.00 -6.61 -19.34
N VAL A 108 2.68 -6.82 -19.26
CA VAL A 108 1.71 -5.76 -18.94
C VAL A 108 0.99 -6.10 -17.63
N THR A 109 1.39 -5.43 -16.54
CA THR A 109 1.03 -5.82 -15.16
C THR A 109 -0.26 -5.19 -14.63
N GLY A 110 -1.28 -5.09 -15.48
CA GLY A 110 -2.64 -4.69 -15.07
C GLY A 110 -2.96 -3.20 -15.21
N ASP A 111 -4.22 -2.88 -14.88
CA ASP A 111 -4.88 -1.59 -15.10
C ASP A 111 -4.72 -1.13 -16.55
N LEU A 112 -5.19 -2.00 -17.46
CA LEU A 112 -5.13 -1.81 -18.90
C LEU A 112 -6.04 -0.65 -19.33
N THR A 113 -7.20 -0.55 -18.69
CA THR A 113 -8.22 0.48 -18.93
C THR A 113 -8.44 1.37 -17.70
N ASP A 114 -9.00 2.57 -17.89
CA ASP A 114 -9.27 3.50 -16.79
C ASP A 114 -10.60 3.19 -16.10
N ALA A 115 -11.62 2.71 -16.82
CA ALA A 115 -12.87 2.20 -16.27
C ALA A 115 -13.55 3.16 -15.26
N LYS A 116 -13.35 4.46 -15.46
CA LYS A 116 -13.88 5.55 -14.65
C LYS A 116 -14.70 6.50 -15.49
N ASP A 117 -15.71 7.09 -14.87
CA ASP A 117 -16.51 8.12 -15.54
C ASP A 117 -15.75 9.44 -15.69
N ALA A 118 -16.29 10.36 -16.49
CA ALA A 118 -15.68 11.68 -16.71
C ALA A 118 -15.39 12.43 -15.38
N GLY A 119 -16.26 12.26 -14.39
CA GLY A 119 -16.12 12.82 -13.05
C GLY A 119 -15.01 12.18 -12.19
N ASN A 120 -14.48 11.01 -12.57
CA ASN A 120 -13.54 10.20 -11.79
C ASN A 120 -14.12 9.82 -10.41
N ILE A 121 -15.42 9.53 -10.36
CA ILE A 121 -16.11 9.12 -9.14
C ILE A 121 -16.77 7.75 -9.29
N LYS A 122 -17.49 7.52 -10.38
CA LYS A 122 -18.07 6.21 -10.68
C LYS A 122 -17.09 5.36 -11.47
N SER A 123 -17.28 4.05 -11.40
CA SER A 123 -16.47 3.09 -12.12
C SER A 123 -17.34 2.02 -12.76
N LYS A 124 -17.04 1.67 -14.00
CA LYS A 124 -17.60 0.54 -14.75
C LYS A 124 -16.74 0.27 -15.97
N GLN A 125 -16.93 -0.87 -16.62
CA GLN A 125 -16.28 -1.15 -17.89
C GLN A 125 -16.84 -0.29 -19.04
N TYR A 126 -15.94 0.22 -19.88
CA TYR A 126 -16.26 0.94 -21.12
C TYR A 126 -15.60 0.23 -22.30
N GLU A 127 -16.40 -0.33 -23.20
CA GLU A 127 -15.91 -1.13 -24.32
C GLU A 127 -14.97 -0.33 -25.25
N GLU A 128 -15.17 0.98 -25.39
CA GLU A 128 -14.31 1.83 -26.21
C GLU A 128 -12.88 1.95 -25.66
N GLU A 129 -12.70 1.89 -24.34
CA GLU A 129 -11.37 1.87 -23.72
C GLU A 129 -10.65 0.56 -24.02
N TRP A 130 -11.39 -0.56 -24.00
CA TRP A 130 -10.87 -1.87 -24.36
C TRP A 130 -10.52 -1.99 -25.85
N HIS A 131 -11.32 -1.39 -26.73
CA HIS A 131 -10.96 -1.23 -28.14
C HIS A 131 -9.68 -0.41 -28.30
N GLY A 132 -9.55 0.70 -27.58
CA GLY A 132 -8.34 1.53 -27.57
C GLY A 132 -7.10 0.74 -27.12
N TYR A 133 -7.21 -0.03 -26.04
CA TYR A 133 -6.14 -0.91 -25.56
C TYR A 133 -5.76 -1.96 -26.61
N GLN A 134 -6.75 -2.72 -27.13
CA GLN A 134 -6.49 -3.75 -28.12
C GLN A 134 -5.84 -3.18 -29.38
N GLN A 135 -6.29 -2.02 -29.86
CA GLN A 135 -5.73 -1.35 -31.02
C GLN A 135 -4.28 -0.92 -30.78
N ALA A 136 -3.97 -0.37 -29.60
CA ALA A 136 -2.61 0.02 -29.24
C ALA A 136 -1.68 -1.21 -29.21
N ILE A 137 -2.09 -2.30 -28.56
CA ILE A 137 -1.29 -3.54 -28.50
C ILE A 137 -1.10 -4.16 -29.89
N LYS A 138 -2.14 -4.22 -30.72
CA LYS A 138 -2.01 -4.71 -32.11
C LYS A 138 -1.00 -3.90 -32.91
N GLN A 139 -0.96 -2.58 -32.74
CA GLN A 139 0.06 -1.74 -33.38
C GLN A 139 1.44 -1.99 -32.79
N CYS A 140 1.57 -2.11 -31.47
CA CYS A 140 2.84 -2.46 -30.82
C CYS A 140 3.45 -3.76 -31.37
N GLN A 141 2.63 -4.78 -31.58
CA GLN A 141 3.02 -6.08 -32.14
C GLN A 141 3.53 -5.99 -33.60
N THR A 142 3.28 -4.89 -34.32
CA THR A 142 3.87 -4.68 -35.66
C THR A 142 5.31 -4.17 -35.60
N PHE A 143 5.75 -3.63 -34.45
CA PHE A 143 7.11 -3.10 -34.26
C PHE A 143 8.04 -4.06 -33.52
N SER A 144 7.52 -5.20 -33.02
CA SER A 144 8.30 -6.17 -32.26
C SER A 144 7.70 -7.57 -32.38
N ASN A 145 8.56 -8.58 -32.48
CA ASN A 145 8.16 -10.00 -32.43
C ASN A 145 8.04 -10.54 -30.99
N ALA A 146 8.11 -9.66 -29.98
CA ALA A 146 7.98 -10.06 -28.59
C ALA A 146 6.62 -10.70 -28.29
N THR A 147 6.60 -11.68 -27.40
CA THR A 147 5.33 -12.20 -26.86
C THR A 147 4.82 -11.25 -25.78
N PHE A 148 3.56 -10.82 -25.89
CA PHE A 148 2.92 -9.95 -24.91
C PHE A 148 2.18 -10.80 -23.88
N LEU A 149 2.45 -10.55 -22.60
CA LEU A 149 1.79 -11.22 -21.47
C LEU A 149 1.08 -10.17 -20.62
N ASP A 150 -0.26 -10.17 -20.63
CA ASP A 150 -1.07 -9.25 -19.85
C ASP A 150 -1.87 -9.94 -18.74
N THR A 151 -2.25 -9.15 -17.74
CA THR A 151 -3.12 -9.54 -16.64
C THR A 151 -4.06 -8.39 -16.31
N ARG A 152 -5.10 -8.66 -15.51
CA ARG A 152 -6.05 -7.64 -15.05
C ARG A 152 -5.49 -6.88 -13.86
N GLY A 153 -5.79 -5.59 -13.81
CA GLY A 153 -5.76 -4.82 -12.57
C GLY A 153 -7.16 -4.54 -12.01
N ASN A 154 -7.22 -3.81 -10.90
CA ASN A 154 -8.51 -3.55 -10.25
C ASN A 154 -9.46 -2.75 -11.14
N HIS A 155 -8.93 -1.89 -12.02
CA HIS A 155 -9.73 -1.14 -12.97
C HIS A 155 -10.39 -2.01 -14.03
N ASP A 156 -9.68 -3.05 -14.46
CA ASP A 156 -10.18 -4.02 -15.45
C ASP A 156 -11.24 -4.96 -14.87
N ALA A 157 -11.44 -4.92 -13.55
CA ALA A 157 -12.43 -5.71 -12.81
C ALA A 157 -13.57 -4.86 -12.22
N PHE A 158 -13.63 -3.54 -12.48
CA PHE A 158 -14.77 -2.74 -12.00
C PHE A 158 -16.07 -3.17 -12.67
N ASP A 159 -17.10 -3.46 -11.88
CA ASP A 159 -18.45 -3.77 -12.39
C ASP A 159 -18.48 -5.03 -13.27
N VAL A 160 -17.71 -6.06 -12.88
CA VAL A 160 -17.61 -7.34 -13.60
C VAL A 160 -18.20 -8.46 -12.73
N PRO A 161 -19.46 -8.89 -12.97
CA PRO A 161 -20.14 -9.84 -12.10
C PRO A 161 -19.62 -11.29 -12.19
N GLU A 162 -19.05 -11.69 -13.32
CA GLU A 162 -18.64 -13.07 -13.64
C GLU A 162 -17.41 -13.08 -14.54
N LEU A 163 -16.62 -14.14 -14.46
CA LEU A 163 -15.45 -14.32 -15.32
C LEU A 163 -15.83 -14.58 -16.78
N ASP A 164 -16.84 -15.43 -17.02
CA ASP A 164 -17.27 -15.79 -18.38
C ASP A 164 -18.45 -14.94 -18.87
N GLY A 165 -18.82 -13.91 -18.12
CA GLY A 165 -19.90 -12.99 -18.46
C GLY A 165 -19.51 -11.98 -19.54
N ASP A 166 -20.51 -11.45 -20.25
CA ASP A 166 -20.31 -10.54 -21.37
C ASP A 166 -19.61 -9.22 -21.02
N GLY A 167 -19.76 -8.78 -19.77
CA GLY A 167 -19.12 -7.58 -19.23
C GLY A 167 -17.64 -7.76 -18.88
N ASN A 168 -17.08 -8.97 -18.95
CA ASN A 168 -15.65 -9.21 -18.75
C ASN A 168 -14.86 -8.96 -20.05
N PHE A 169 -14.61 -7.69 -20.34
CA PHE A 169 -13.93 -7.27 -21.55
C PHE A 169 -12.46 -7.68 -21.63
N PHE A 170 -11.81 -7.99 -20.50
CA PHE A 170 -10.48 -8.62 -20.52
C PHE A 170 -10.48 -9.90 -21.35
N ARG A 171 -11.50 -10.77 -21.19
CA ARG A 171 -11.60 -12.05 -21.93
C ARG A 171 -11.77 -11.84 -23.44
N LYS A 172 -12.32 -10.69 -23.86
CA LYS A 172 -12.61 -10.36 -25.26
C LYS A 172 -11.47 -9.62 -25.96
N TYR A 173 -10.85 -8.66 -25.26
CA TYR A 173 -10.00 -7.65 -25.89
C TYR A 173 -8.50 -7.75 -25.57
N SER A 174 -8.14 -8.34 -24.43
CA SER A 174 -6.74 -8.50 -24.02
C SER A 174 -6.01 -9.61 -24.81
N VAL A 175 -4.69 -9.68 -24.67
CA VAL A 175 -3.83 -10.66 -25.33
C VAL A 175 -4.04 -12.05 -24.74
N MET A 176 -3.87 -12.18 -23.42
CA MET A 176 -3.89 -13.48 -22.73
C MET A 176 -5.27 -13.84 -22.20
N GLY A 177 -6.16 -12.86 -22.05
CA GLY A 177 -7.49 -13.07 -21.48
C GLY A 177 -8.38 -14.00 -22.29
N LYS A 178 -8.11 -14.26 -23.58
CA LYS A 178 -8.86 -15.30 -24.32
C LYS A 178 -8.50 -16.71 -23.87
N GLN A 179 -7.22 -16.94 -23.60
CA GLN A 179 -6.67 -18.26 -23.27
C GLN A 179 -6.75 -18.54 -21.76
N HIS A 180 -6.64 -17.50 -20.94
CA HIS A 180 -6.56 -17.62 -19.49
C HIS A 180 -7.59 -16.71 -18.82
N ALA A 181 -8.48 -17.30 -18.02
CA ALA A 181 -9.49 -16.55 -17.28
C ALA A 181 -8.96 -15.93 -15.98
N LEU A 182 -7.91 -16.55 -15.41
CA LEU A 182 -7.28 -16.23 -14.13
C LEU A 182 -5.75 -16.39 -14.26
N SER A 183 -5.07 -16.56 -13.13
CA SER A 183 -3.65 -16.85 -13.04
C SER A 183 -3.20 -17.97 -14.00
N TYR A 184 -2.04 -17.79 -14.62
CA TYR A 184 -1.50 -18.71 -15.62
C TYR A 184 0.02 -18.80 -15.57
N HIS A 185 0.56 -19.80 -16.26
CA HIS A 185 2.01 -20.03 -16.39
C HIS A 185 2.41 -19.96 -17.86
N TYR A 186 3.38 -19.10 -18.16
CA TYR A 186 4.03 -19.04 -19.46
C TYR A 186 5.48 -19.54 -19.33
N LYS A 187 5.87 -20.46 -20.22
CA LYS A 187 7.23 -21.01 -20.30
C LYS A 187 7.93 -20.39 -21.51
N HIS A 188 9.05 -19.74 -21.26
CA HIS A 188 9.92 -19.18 -22.28
C HIS A 188 11.13 -20.10 -22.45
N GLU A 189 11.27 -20.70 -23.63
CA GLU A 189 12.40 -21.57 -23.97
C GLU A 189 13.41 -20.81 -24.84
N THR A 190 14.68 -20.88 -24.46
CA THR A 190 15.81 -20.37 -25.24
C THR A 190 16.79 -21.50 -25.49
N ASP A 191 17.77 -21.27 -26.38
CA ASP A 191 18.82 -22.26 -26.66
C ASP A 191 19.74 -22.55 -25.45
N PHE A 192 19.68 -21.71 -24.41
CA PHE A 192 20.56 -21.76 -23.23
C PHE A 192 19.81 -21.99 -21.91
N GLY A 193 18.48 -22.05 -21.91
CA GLY A 193 17.73 -22.25 -20.68
C GLY A 193 16.21 -22.16 -20.84
N ARG A 194 15.51 -22.48 -19.75
CA ARG A 194 14.06 -22.33 -19.66
C ARG A 194 13.71 -21.36 -18.55
N TYR A 195 12.83 -20.41 -18.83
CA TYR A 195 12.42 -19.36 -17.91
C TYR A 195 10.91 -19.39 -17.72
N SER A 196 10.46 -19.34 -16.46
CA SER A 196 9.04 -19.43 -16.12
C SER A 196 8.49 -18.07 -15.69
N PHE A 197 7.30 -17.75 -16.21
CA PHE A 197 6.54 -16.55 -15.87
C PHE A 197 5.20 -16.97 -15.27
N ILE A 198 5.02 -16.76 -13.97
CA ILE A 198 3.75 -17.05 -13.28
C ILE A 198 2.99 -15.74 -13.14
N VAL A 199 1.83 -15.67 -13.76
CA VAL A 199 0.97 -14.48 -13.76
C VAL A 199 -0.10 -14.65 -12.70
N VAL A 200 -0.17 -13.71 -11.77
CA VAL A 200 -1.11 -13.65 -10.66
C VAL A 200 -2.25 -12.73 -11.04
N ASP A 201 -3.44 -13.29 -11.15
CA ASP A 201 -4.67 -12.53 -11.02
C ASP A 201 -5.09 -12.57 -9.56
N ALA A 202 -5.28 -11.41 -8.93
CA ALA A 202 -5.86 -11.29 -7.59
C ALA A 202 -7.11 -10.39 -7.59
N CYS A 203 -7.72 -10.12 -8.74
CA CYS A 203 -8.94 -9.32 -8.80
C CYS A 203 -10.08 -10.06 -8.07
N PRO A 204 -10.92 -9.34 -7.29
CA PRO A 204 -12.06 -9.95 -6.62
C PRO A 204 -13.11 -10.45 -7.64
N ILE A 205 -13.81 -11.51 -7.28
CA ILE A 205 -14.89 -12.11 -8.08
C ILE A 205 -16.10 -12.29 -7.16
N PRO A 206 -17.23 -11.58 -7.39
CA PRO A 206 -17.42 -10.57 -8.44
C PRO A 206 -16.55 -9.31 -8.23
N GLY A 207 -16.26 -8.63 -9.33
CA GLY A 207 -15.54 -7.37 -9.35
C GLY A 207 -16.46 -6.19 -9.06
N VAL A 208 -16.37 -5.65 -7.85
CA VAL A 208 -17.23 -4.52 -7.40
C VAL A 208 -16.74 -3.17 -7.91
N ARG A 209 -17.64 -2.19 -7.94
CA ARG A 209 -17.28 -0.78 -8.16
C ARG A 209 -16.34 -0.28 -7.07
N ARG A 210 -15.53 0.73 -7.43
CA ARG A 210 -14.63 1.42 -6.50
C ARG A 210 -15.40 1.98 -5.28
N PRO A 211 -14.73 2.14 -4.13
CA PRO A 211 -13.30 1.92 -3.90
C PRO A 211 -12.94 0.54 -3.31
N PHE A 212 -13.91 -0.33 -3.05
CA PHE A 212 -13.67 -1.54 -2.25
C PHE A 212 -12.99 -2.71 -2.98
N ASN A 213 -12.68 -2.57 -4.27
CA ASN A 213 -11.83 -3.51 -5.02
C ASN A 213 -10.34 -3.06 -5.08
N PHE A 214 -9.95 -2.03 -4.31
CA PHE A 214 -8.57 -1.56 -4.23
C PHE A 214 -7.61 -2.62 -3.65
N PHE A 215 -8.12 -3.60 -2.91
CA PHE A 215 -7.33 -4.76 -2.48
C PHE A 215 -7.66 -5.96 -3.36
N GLY A 216 -6.62 -6.72 -3.71
CA GLY A 216 -6.78 -8.03 -4.33
C GLY A 216 -7.22 -9.08 -3.31
N ILE A 217 -7.79 -10.18 -3.79
CA ILE A 217 -8.28 -11.30 -2.99
C ILE A 217 -7.82 -12.61 -3.61
N LEU A 218 -7.08 -13.41 -2.82
CA LEU A 218 -6.73 -14.78 -3.14
C LEU A 218 -7.32 -15.69 -2.05
N ASP A 219 -8.38 -16.41 -2.40
CA ASP A 219 -8.91 -17.48 -1.57
C ASP A 219 -8.00 -18.73 -1.60
N SER A 220 -8.33 -19.71 -0.78
CA SER A 220 -7.53 -20.94 -0.64
C SER A 220 -7.39 -21.72 -1.94
N GLU A 221 -8.41 -21.71 -2.80
CA GLU A 221 -8.39 -22.41 -4.09
C GLU A 221 -7.41 -21.74 -5.06
N ARG A 222 -7.47 -20.40 -5.17
CA ARG A 222 -6.55 -19.63 -6.03
C ARG A 222 -5.11 -19.68 -5.52
N VAL A 223 -4.89 -19.69 -4.20
CA VAL A 223 -3.55 -19.91 -3.63
C VAL A 223 -3.03 -21.30 -3.95
N GLN A 224 -3.88 -22.33 -3.88
CA GLN A 224 -3.50 -23.70 -4.23
C GLN A 224 -3.19 -23.84 -5.73
N GLN A 225 -3.95 -23.17 -6.59
CA GLN A 225 -3.66 -23.09 -8.03
C GLN A 225 -2.25 -22.49 -8.26
N LEU A 226 -1.96 -21.35 -7.63
CA LEU A 226 -0.64 -20.72 -7.72
C LEU A 226 0.49 -21.62 -7.18
N ALA A 227 0.23 -22.40 -6.14
CA ALA A 227 1.18 -23.38 -5.61
C ALA A 227 1.46 -24.51 -6.62
N ASN A 228 0.46 -24.93 -7.39
CA ASN A 228 0.66 -25.92 -8.46
C ASN A 228 1.51 -25.32 -9.60
N LEU A 229 1.27 -24.06 -9.98
CA LEU A 229 2.09 -23.36 -10.98
C LEU A 229 3.55 -23.19 -10.52
N ASP A 230 3.80 -22.91 -9.22
CA ASP A 230 5.16 -22.92 -8.65
C ASP A 230 5.83 -24.28 -8.81
N VAL A 231 5.10 -25.37 -8.54
CA VAL A 231 5.64 -26.73 -8.72
C VAL A 231 6.02 -26.99 -10.18
N GLU A 232 5.19 -26.56 -11.11
CA GLU A 232 5.44 -26.68 -12.56
C GLU A 232 6.64 -25.85 -13.04
N SER A 233 7.01 -24.78 -12.34
CA SER A 233 8.12 -23.91 -12.71
C SER A 233 9.49 -24.39 -12.22
N ARG A 234 9.55 -25.40 -11.33
CA ARG A 234 10.81 -25.87 -10.70
C ARG A 234 11.88 -26.38 -11.66
N GLY A 235 11.49 -26.73 -12.89
CA GLY A 235 12.42 -27.15 -13.95
C GLY A 235 13.05 -25.98 -14.73
N SER A 236 12.71 -24.74 -14.41
CA SER A 236 13.27 -23.55 -15.06
C SER A 236 14.54 -23.05 -14.37
N ASN A 237 15.44 -22.46 -15.15
CA ASN A 237 16.63 -21.74 -14.67
C ASN A 237 16.25 -20.59 -13.73
N LEU A 238 15.17 -19.87 -14.06
CA LEU A 238 14.65 -18.75 -13.27
C LEU A 238 13.12 -18.74 -13.35
N THR A 239 12.47 -18.36 -12.24
CA THR A 239 11.03 -18.08 -12.20
C THR A 239 10.80 -16.63 -11.82
N ILE A 240 10.05 -15.91 -12.65
CA ILE A 240 9.60 -14.54 -12.40
C ILE A 240 8.08 -14.58 -12.23
N TRP A 241 7.58 -13.93 -11.19
CA TRP A 241 6.15 -13.75 -10.98
C TRP A 241 5.76 -12.36 -11.44
N MET A 242 4.54 -12.19 -11.92
CA MET A 242 4.00 -10.88 -12.25
C MET A 242 2.52 -10.79 -11.91
N GLY A 243 2.04 -9.62 -11.54
CA GLY A 243 0.66 -9.39 -11.16
C GLY A 243 0.39 -7.90 -11.04
N HIS A 244 -0.83 -7.53 -10.70
CA HIS A 244 -1.16 -6.11 -10.55
C HIS A 244 -0.92 -5.61 -9.13
N TYR A 245 -1.57 -6.23 -8.15
CA TYR A 245 -1.50 -5.80 -6.76
C TYR A 245 -0.15 -6.13 -6.12
N PRO A 246 0.47 -5.18 -5.41
CA PRO A 246 1.52 -5.47 -4.45
C PRO A 246 1.03 -6.46 -3.41
N THR A 247 1.91 -7.34 -2.94
CA THR A 247 1.54 -8.41 -2.00
C THR A 247 1.03 -7.87 -0.66
N SER A 248 1.37 -6.62 -0.33
CA SER A 248 0.86 -5.88 0.84
C SER A 248 -0.62 -5.55 0.77
N LEU A 249 -1.20 -5.54 -0.43
CA LEU A 249 -2.59 -5.21 -0.74
C LEU A 249 -3.40 -6.42 -1.23
N ILE A 250 -2.91 -7.64 -0.98
CA ILE A 250 -3.63 -8.89 -1.25
C ILE A 250 -4.18 -9.46 0.06
N VAL A 251 -5.50 -9.60 0.13
CA VAL A 251 -6.20 -10.32 1.20
C VAL A 251 -6.11 -11.82 0.95
N GLN A 252 -5.61 -12.54 1.94
CA GLN A 252 -5.39 -13.98 1.90
C GLN A 252 -5.10 -14.52 3.30
N ASP A 253 -5.28 -15.81 3.49
CA ASP A 253 -4.87 -16.50 4.71
C ASP A 253 -3.37 -16.87 4.67
N PRO A 254 -2.67 -16.91 5.83
CA PRO A 254 -1.30 -17.40 5.92
C PRO A 254 -1.19 -18.87 5.44
N PRO A 255 -0.06 -19.28 4.84
CA PRO A 255 1.19 -18.52 4.69
C PRO A 255 1.20 -17.51 3.53
N GLY A 256 0.17 -17.56 2.65
CA GLY A 256 -0.06 -16.59 1.58
C GLY A 256 0.91 -16.63 0.40
N VAL A 257 0.64 -15.79 -0.60
CA VAL A 257 1.32 -15.71 -1.90
C VAL A 257 2.82 -15.48 -1.79
N ARG A 258 3.27 -14.74 -0.77
CA ARG A 258 4.69 -14.48 -0.53
C ARG A 258 5.46 -15.77 -0.27
N ASN A 259 4.86 -16.69 0.48
CA ASN A 259 5.43 -18.01 0.72
C ASN A 259 5.31 -18.91 -0.52
N THR A 260 4.21 -18.81 -1.26
CA THR A 260 4.01 -19.56 -2.50
C THR A 260 5.08 -19.20 -3.55
N MET A 261 5.40 -17.91 -3.70
CA MET A 261 6.39 -17.42 -4.66
C MET A 261 7.84 -17.48 -4.17
N ARG A 262 8.15 -18.17 -3.06
CA ARG A 262 9.47 -18.16 -2.42
C ARG A 262 10.62 -18.68 -3.30
N ASN A 263 10.32 -19.38 -4.40
CA ASN A 263 11.32 -19.84 -5.38
C ASN A 263 11.57 -18.84 -6.51
N ALA A 264 10.80 -17.75 -6.56
CA ALA A 264 10.91 -16.73 -7.58
C ALA A 264 12.03 -15.74 -7.26
N VAL A 265 12.73 -15.30 -8.32
CA VAL A 265 13.73 -14.23 -8.21
C VAL A 265 13.06 -12.88 -7.94
N ALA A 266 11.91 -12.64 -8.57
CA ALA A 266 11.19 -11.38 -8.51
C ALA A 266 9.68 -11.56 -8.70
N TYR A 267 8.92 -10.68 -8.07
CA TYR A 267 7.52 -10.38 -8.33
C TYR A 267 7.43 -8.96 -8.91
N LEU A 268 6.98 -8.86 -10.17
CA LEU A 268 6.81 -7.61 -10.90
C LEU A 268 5.36 -7.14 -10.79
N CYS A 269 5.13 -5.95 -10.23
CA CYS A 269 3.79 -5.42 -10.00
C CYS A 269 3.63 -3.94 -10.35
N GLY A 270 2.42 -3.41 -10.18
CA GLY A 270 2.03 -2.00 -10.36
C GLY A 270 1.10 -1.54 -9.23
N HIS A 271 0.03 -0.81 -9.57
CA HIS A 271 -1.10 -0.41 -8.70
C HIS A 271 -0.92 0.84 -7.81
N LEU A 272 0.14 0.97 -7.01
CA LEU A 272 0.37 2.18 -6.18
C LEU A 272 1.06 3.31 -6.94
N HIS A 273 1.53 3.02 -8.16
CA HIS A 273 2.16 3.98 -9.07
C HIS A 273 3.43 4.54 -8.41
N THR A 274 3.60 5.86 -8.39
CA THR A 274 4.68 6.53 -7.66
C THR A 274 4.20 7.17 -6.35
N LEU A 275 2.96 6.87 -5.92
CA LEU A 275 2.22 7.62 -4.90
C LEU A 275 2.23 9.14 -5.14
N GLY A 276 2.02 9.54 -6.39
CA GLY A 276 2.07 10.94 -6.81
C GLY A 276 3.47 11.56 -6.72
N GLY A 277 4.52 10.76 -6.97
CA GLY A 277 5.92 11.16 -6.89
C GLY A 277 6.55 11.10 -5.50
N LEU A 278 5.80 10.70 -4.46
CA LEU A 278 6.33 10.56 -3.09
C LEU A 278 7.27 9.36 -2.93
N VAL A 279 7.04 8.30 -3.69
CA VAL A 279 7.84 7.07 -3.68
C VAL A 279 8.06 6.62 -5.14
N PRO A 280 8.94 7.30 -5.89
CA PRO A 280 9.13 7.04 -7.32
C PRO A 280 9.76 5.69 -7.64
N GLN A 281 10.53 5.12 -6.70
CA GLN A 281 11.10 3.78 -6.81
C GLN A 281 10.56 2.91 -5.67
N MET A 282 9.66 1.99 -5.99
CA MET A 282 9.01 1.14 -5.00
C MET A 282 9.52 -0.29 -5.10
N TYR A 283 10.74 -0.51 -4.59
CA TYR A 283 11.40 -1.81 -4.59
C TYR A 283 11.64 -2.30 -3.17
N SER A 284 11.49 -3.61 -2.99
CA SER A 284 11.79 -4.27 -1.74
C SER A 284 12.23 -5.71 -1.97
N ARG A 285 12.52 -6.40 -0.87
CA ARG A 285 12.80 -7.82 -0.84
C ARG A 285 11.99 -8.44 0.28
N GLN A 286 11.21 -9.46 -0.06
CA GLN A 286 10.44 -10.21 0.92
C GLN A 286 11.37 -11.08 1.77
N LYS A 287 10.91 -11.51 2.94
CA LYS A 287 11.69 -12.38 3.84
C LYS A 287 11.99 -13.76 3.22
N THR A 288 11.29 -14.12 2.16
CA THR A 288 11.57 -15.30 1.34
C THR A 288 12.73 -15.09 0.36
N GLY A 289 13.28 -13.88 0.28
CA GLY A 289 14.37 -13.48 -0.63
C GLY A 289 13.92 -13.01 -2.01
N THR A 290 12.66 -13.25 -2.39
CA THR A 290 12.06 -12.75 -3.63
C THR A 290 12.04 -11.22 -3.64
N LEU A 291 12.55 -10.62 -4.72
CA LEU A 291 12.42 -9.18 -4.95
C LEU A 291 10.96 -8.83 -5.24
N GLU A 292 10.44 -7.75 -4.67
CA GLU A 292 9.14 -7.19 -5.05
C GLU A 292 9.38 -5.82 -5.67
N LEU A 293 9.10 -5.72 -6.98
CA LEU A 293 9.50 -4.61 -7.82
C LEU A 293 8.26 -3.96 -8.44
N GLU A 294 7.67 -3.04 -7.71
CA GLU A 294 6.57 -2.25 -8.23
C GLU A 294 7.09 -1.18 -9.20
N LEU A 295 6.47 -1.10 -10.38
CA LEU A 295 6.81 -0.16 -11.44
C LEU A 295 5.92 1.09 -11.35
N GLY A 296 6.51 2.26 -11.60
CA GLY A 296 5.74 3.51 -11.74
C GLY A 296 4.76 3.46 -12.91
N ASP A 297 3.70 4.27 -12.86
CA ASP A 297 2.63 4.18 -13.85
C ASP A 297 3.03 4.63 -15.26
N TRP A 298 2.36 4.04 -16.24
CA TRP A 298 2.29 4.61 -17.58
C TRP A 298 1.34 5.81 -17.64
N LYS A 299 0.22 5.74 -16.91
CA LYS A 299 -0.91 6.68 -16.93
C LYS A 299 -0.58 8.17 -16.88
N GLU A 300 0.30 8.58 -15.97
CA GLU A 300 0.66 9.97 -15.73
C GLU A 300 2.15 10.20 -16.08
N ASN A 301 3.01 9.22 -15.79
CA ASN A 301 4.46 9.39 -15.86
C ASN A 301 5.09 8.71 -17.09
N ARG A 302 4.35 7.87 -17.83
CA ARG A 302 4.87 7.11 -18.99
C ARG A 302 6.13 6.31 -18.66
N ILE A 303 6.18 5.77 -17.44
CA ILE A 303 7.28 4.95 -16.96
C ILE A 303 7.15 3.54 -17.54
N PHE A 304 8.29 2.97 -17.90
CA PHE A 304 8.43 1.57 -18.31
C PHE A 304 9.72 0.99 -17.72
N ARG A 305 9.85 -0.33 -17.72
CA ARG A 305 11.06 -1.02 -17.27
C ARG A 305 11.63 -1.91 -18.35
N VAL A 306 12.94 -1.86 -18.52
CA VAL A 306 13.69 -2.82 -19.34
C VAL A 306 14.37 -3.79 -18.39
N LEU A 307 14.20 -5.09 -18.66
CA LEU A 307 14.84 -6.16 -17.91
C LEU A 307 15.74 -6.99 -18.83
N ALA A 308 16.78 -7.57 -18.24
CA ALA A 308 17.68 -8.50 -18.89
C ALA A 308 17.87 -9.71 -17.99
N VAL A 309 17.79 -10.91 -18.57
CA VAL A 309 18.34 -12.11 -17.93
C VAL A 309 19.63 -12.43 -18.65
N ASP A 310 20.76 -12.25 -17.96
CA ASP A 310 22.12 -12.45 -18.48
C ASP A 310 22.78 -13.58 -17.69
N HIS A 311 22.92 -14.76 -18.32
CA HIS A 311 23.42 -15.99 -17.70
C HIS A 311 22.69 -16.35 -16.39
N ASP A 312 21.37 -16.19 -16.40
CA ASP A 312 20.45 -16.39 -15.26
C ASP A 312 20.54 -15.32 -14.15
N LEU A 313 21.19 -14.17 -14.39
CA LEU A 313 21.11 -12.98 -13.53
C LEU A 313 20.06 -12.00 -14.06
N LEU A 314 19.10 -11.60 -13.23
CA LEU A 314 18.07 -10.61 -13.58
C LEU A 314 18.54 -9.19 -13.25
N SER A 315 18.76 -8.36 -14.27
CA SER A 315 19.06 -6.92 -14.11
C SER A 315 17.95 -6.09 -14.74
N PHE A 316 17.68 -4.89 -14.21
CA PHE A 316 16.63 -4.03 -14.75
C PHE A 316 16.95 -2.54 -14.60
N VAL A 317 16.31 -1.72 -15.42
CA VAL A 317 16.31 -0.26 -15.33
C VAL A 317 14.92 0.27 -15.68
N ASP A 318 14.50 1.31 -14.98
CA ASP A 318 13.25 2.02 -15.24
C ASP A 318 13.58 3.28 -16.04
N GLY A 319 12.72 3.62 -17.01
CA GLY A 319 12.89 4.79 -17.85
C GLY A 319 11.54 5.42 -18.19
N GLU A 320 11.59 6.66 -18.66
CA GLU A 320 10.42 7.44 -19.05
C GLU A 320 10.33 7.60 -20.57
N LEU A 321 9.12 7.72 -21.12
CA LEU A 321 8.95 8.00 -22.55
C LEU A 321 9.62 9.33 -22.94
N GLY A 322 10.52 9.26 -23.91
CA GLY A 322 11.34 10.40 -24.35
C GLY A 322 12.73 10.43 -23.73
N GLU A 323 12.98 9.59 -22.71
CA GLU A 323 14.31 9.41 -22.14
C GLU A 323 15.16 8.51 -23.05
N TRP A 324 16.28 9.04 -23.52
CA TRP A 324 17.26 8.31 -24.34
C TRP A 324 18.65 8.93 -24.19
N PRO A 325 19.75 8.14 -24.20
CA PRO A 325 19.81 6.68 -24.19
C PRO A 325 19.40 6.09 -22.83
N LEU A 326 18.91 4.84 -22.84
CA LEU A 326 18.73 4.06 -21.61
C LEU A 326 19.94 3.17 -21.36
N ILE A 327 20.42 3.15 -20.12
CA ILE A 327 21.63 2.44 -19.71
C ILE A 327 21.24 1.37 -18.70
N LEU A 328 21.47 0.10 -19.05
CA LEU A 328 21.31 -1.04 -18.14
C LEU A 328 22.63 -1.80 -18.08
N VAL A 329 23.26 -1.83 -16.91
CA VAL A 329 24.43 -2.68 -16.64
C VAL A 329 23.94 -4.04 -16.16
N THR A 330 24.21 -5.09 -16.94
CA THR A 330 23.82 -6.46 -16.62
C THR A 330 24.88 -7.19 -15.81
N ASN A 331 26.16 -6.88 -16.07
CA ASN A 331 27.30 -7.39 -15.31
C ASN A 331 28.38 -6.30 -15.13
N PRO A 332 28.86 -6.04 -13.90
CA PRO A 332 28.35 -6.58 -12.64
C PRO A 332 26.97 -6.02 -12.31
N LYS A 333 26.07 -6.91 -11.86
CA LYS A 333 24.69 -6.58 -11.48
C LYS A 333 24.67 -5.60 -10.29
N HIS A 334 23.64 -4.76 -10.24
CA HIS A 334 23.41 -3.83 -9.13
C HIS A 334 23.29 -4.60 -7.79
N SER A 335 24.19 -4.30 -6.86
CA SER A 335 24.36 -5.01 -5.57
C SER A 335 23.09 -5.09 -4.72
N LEU A 336 22.28 -4.02 -4.67
CA LEU A 336 20.99 -3.98 -3.97
C LEU A 336 20.02 -5.12 -4.35
N PHE A 337 20.12 -5.63 -5.58
CA PHE A 337 19.18 -6.60 -6.15
C PHE A 337 19.79 -8.01 -6.29
N LEU A 338 20.99 -8.26 -5.74
CA LEU A 338 21.60 -9.59 -5.77
C LEU A 338 20.74 -10.59 -5.02
N ALA A 339 20.21 -11.60 -5.71
CA ALA A 339 19.37 -12.64 -5.11
C ALA A 339 20.12 -13.99 -5.10
N SER A 340 21.19 -14.11 -4.31
CA SER A 340 22.09 -15.29 -4.30
C SER A 340 21.41 -16.64 -4.00
N ARG A 341 20.21 -16.62 -3.40
CA ARG A 341 19.39 -17.85 -3.21
C ARG A 341 18.64 -18.29 -4.46
N HIS A 342 18.42 -17.39 -5.42
CA HIS A 342 17.64 -17.60 -6.64
C HIS A 342 18.47 -17.46 -7.92
N GLU A 343 19.63 -16.82 -7.84
CA GLU A 343 20.50 -16.47 -8.96
C GLU A 343 21.94 -16.95 -8.75
N PRO A 344 22.70 -17.21 -9.84
CA PRO A 344 24.12 -17.54 -9.80
C PRO A 344 25.04 -16.34 -9.53
N THR A 345 24.84 -15.59 -8.45
CA THR A 345 25.61 -14.35 -8.21
C THR A 345 27.13 -14.57 -8.16
N GLU A 346 27.58 -15.76 -7.77
CA GLU A 346 28.97 -16.17 -7.76
C GLU A 346 29.62 -16.22 -9.16
N THR A 347 28.86 -16.23 -10.26
CA THR A 347 29.45 -16.22 -11.61
C THR A 347 30.03 -14.86 -11.99
N ILE A 348 29.68 -13.79 -11.27
CA ILE A 348 30.25 -12.45 -11.47
C ILE A 348 31.78 -12.50 -11.29
N GLN A 349 32.26 -13.23 -10.28
CA GLN A 349 33.70 -13.37 -9.99
C GLN A 349 34.46 -14.09 -11.12
N TYR A 350 33.76 -14.93 -11.88
CA TYR A 350 34.33 -15.69 -12.99
C TYR A 350 34.15 -14.98 -14.34
N SER A 351 33.43 -13.86 -14.41
CA SER A 351 33.21 -13.12 -15.66
C SER A 351 34.51 -12.57 -16.25
N SER A 352 34.54 -12.33 -17.57
CA SER A 352 35.66 -11.62 -18.23
C SER A 352 35.28 -10.22 -18.69
N HIS A 353 33.99 -9.92 -18.81
CA HIS A 353 33.52 -8.66 -19.39
C HIS A 353 32.44 -7.99 -18.54
N ILE A 354 32.46 -6.66 -18.52
CA ILE A 354 31.34 -5.82 -18.11
C ILE A 354 30.35 -5.80 -19.26
N SER A 355 29.07 -6.06 -18.99
CA SER A 355 28.00 -6.14 -19.99
C SER A 355 26.95 -5.07 -19.73
N GLN A 356 26.56 -4.37 -20.80
CA GLN A 356 25.64 -3.23 -20.70
C GLN A 356 24.88 -2.95 -22.00
N ARG A 357 23.82 -2.15 -21.91
CA ARG A 357 23.05 -1.61 -23.05
C ARG A 357 23.25 -0.10 -23.28
N PRO A 358 23.98 0.29 -24.34
CA PRO A 358 24.04 1.66 -24.87
C PRO A 358 23.96 1.76 -26.41
N VAL A 359 23.93 2.98 -26.97
CA VAL A 359 23.61 3.20 -28.41
C VAL A 359 24.70 3.95 -29.20
N VAL A 360 25.58 4.75 -28.60
CA VAL A 360 26.78 5.36 -29.24
C VAL A 360 27.81 5.62 -28.12
N GLY A 361 29.13 5.47 -28.39
CA GLY A 361 30.29 5.72 -27.49
C GLY A 361 30.13 5.51 -25.97
N VAL A 362 30.79 4.49 -25.39
CA VAL A 362 30.59 4.12 -23.99
C VAL A 362 31.87 4.09 -23.18
N GLU A 363 31.96 4.96 -22.18
CA GLU A 363 33.08 5.00 -21.23
C GLU A 363 32.65 4.39 -19.89
N ILE A 364 33.50 3.54 -19.34
CA ILE A 364 33.28 2.90 -18.04
C ILE A 364 34.31 3.41 -17.04
N PHE A 365 33.82 3.75 -15.86
CA PHE A 365 34.62 4.07 -14.70
C PHE A 365 34.25 3.15 -13.54
N ILE A 366 35.23 2.71 -12.76
CA ILE A 366 35.03 1.97 -11.50
C ILE A 366 35.77 2.72 -10.40
N ASP A 367 35.08 3.01 -9.29
CA ASP A 367 35.61 3.77 -8.15
C ASP A 367 36.31 5.07 -8.59
N SER A 368 35.62 5.79 -9.49
CA SER A 368 36.09 7.03 -10.15
C SER A 368 37.26 6.86 -11.12
N ALA A 369 37.91 5.69 -11.22
CA ALA A 369 38.98 5.42 -12.17
C ALA A 369 38.41 5.06 -13.55
N HIS A 370 38.93 5.67 -14.62
CA HIS A 370 38.57 5.32 -15.99
C HIS A 370 39.13 3.94 -16.36
N VAL A 371 38.25 2.98 -16.65
CA VAL A 371 38.61 1.59 -16.97
C VAL A 371 38.81 1.40 -18.48
N GLY A 372 37.95 2.03 -19.29
CA GLY A 372 38.08 1.97 -20.75
C GLY A 372 36.78 2.19 -21.50
N GLN A 373 36.87 2.06 -22.83
CA GLN A 373 35.75 2.24 -23.74
C GLN A 373 35.16 0.90 -24.16
N ALA A 374 33.87 0.66 -23.87
CA ALA A 374 33.20 -0.58 -24.23
C ALA A 374 32.93 -0.67 -25.73
N ARG A 375 32.93 -1.90 -26.26
CA ARG A 375 32.68 -2.20 -27.68
C ARG A 375 31.35 -2.89 -27.85
N GLN A 376 30.65 -2.59 -28.93
CA GLN A 376 29.42 -3.30 -29.27
C GLN A 376 29.74 -4.76 -29.64
N SER A 377 29.09 -5.71 -28.98
CA SER A 377 29.20 -7.13 -29.29
C SER A 377 28.16 -7.52 -30.36
N LYS A 378 26.88 -7.56 -29.99
CA LYS A 378 25.76 -7.82 -30.93
C LYS A 378 24.48 -7.15 -30.44
N GLY A 379 23.71 -6.60 -31.36
CA GLY A 379 22.45 -5.93 -31.05
C GLY A 379 22.67 -4.82 -30.03
N PRO A 380 21.87 -4.74 -28.95
CA PRO A 380 21.99 -3.70 -27.93
C PRO A 380 23.12 -3.94 -26.91
N LEU A 381 23.88 -5.04 -26.99
CA LEU A 381 24.90 -5.41 -25.99
C LEU A 381 26.27 -4.80 -26.28
N TYR A 382 26.85 -4.14 -25.29
CA TYR A 382 28.22 -3.63 -25.30
C TYR A 382 29.00 -4.22 -24.14
N THR A 383 30.27 -4.55 -24.41
CA THR A 383 31.14 -5.26 -23.48
C THR A 383 32.51 -4.59 -23.30
N LEU A 384 33.09 -4.71 -22.11
CA LEU A 384 34.45 -4.25 -21.82
C LEU A 384 35.21 -5.29 -20.98
N PRO A 385 36.41 -5.74 -21.38
CA PRO A 385 37.21 -6.64 -20.55
C PRO A 385 37.53 -6.03 -19.18
N TRP A 386 37.43 -6.83 -18.11
CA TRP A 386 37.77 -6.39 -16.75
C TRP A 386 38.34 -7.53 -15.90
N LYS A 387 38.82 -7.21 -14.69
CA LYS A 387 39.36 -8.17 -13.72
C LYS A 387 38.57 -8.10 -12.40
N PRO A 388 37.60 -9.00 -12.16
CA PRO A 388 36.79 -9.00 -10.94
C PRO A 388 37.62 -9.10 -9.65
N GLU A 389 38.78 -9.78 -9.71
CA GLU A 389 39.72 -9.98 -8.59
C GLU A 389 40.15 -8.68 -7.90
N LEU A 390 40.23 -7.58 -8.66
CA LEU A 390 40.61 -6.25 -8.17
C LEU A 390 39.53 -5.61 -7.28
N TYR A 391 38.30 -6.13 -7.33
CA TYR A 391 37.10 -5.60 -6.68
C TYR A 391 36.44 -6.66 -5.78
N SER A 392 37.27 -7.53 -5.20
CA SER A 392 36.85 -8.76 -4.53
C SER A 392 36.21 -8.56 -3.15
N LEU A 393 36.31 -7.37 -2.55
CA LEU A 393 35.85 -7.11 -1.18
C LEU A 393 35.06 -5.81 -1.08
N GLY A 394 33.84 -5.90 -0.55
CA GLY A 394 32.99 -4.76 -0.25
C GLY A 394 32.17 -4.25 -1.45
N LEU A 395 31.62 -3.05 -1.26
CA LEU A 395 30.86 -2.33 -2.29
C LEU A 395 31.79 -1.44 -3.10
N HIS A 396 31.64 -1.54 -4.42
CA HIS A 396 32.30 -0.70 -5.42
C HIS A 396 31.24 0.04 -6.25
N THR A 397 31.64 1.09 -6.95
CA THR A 397 30.72 1.86 -7.80
C THR A 397 31.17 1.78 -9.26
N ILE A 398 30.27 1.32 -10.13
CA ILE A 398 30.45 1.41 -11.58
C ILE A 398 29.66 2.61 -12.10
N ARG A 399 30.35 3.46 -12.87
CA ARG A 399 29.77 4.60 -13.59
C ARG A 399 29.92 4.36 -15.08
N VAL A 400 28.80 4.32 -15.78
CA VAL A 400 28.74 4.22 -17.23
C VAL A 400 28.37 5.57 -17.79
N GLN A 401 29.13 6.03 -18.77
CA GLN A 401 28.89 7.29 -19.47
C GLN A 401 28.72 7.00 -20.96
N VAL A 402 27.58 7.40 -21.52
CA VAL A 402 27.19 7.17 -22.90
C VAL A 402 27.08 8.50 -23.62
N LYS A 403 27.59 8.56 -24.84
CA LYS A 403 27.47 9.71 -25.74
C LYS A 403 26.62 9.32 -26.93
N ASP A 404 25.43 9.90 -27.11
CA ASP A 404 24.59 9.59 -28.27
C ASP A 404 25.12 10.22 -29.59
N ASP A 405 24.43 9.92 -30.70
CA ASP A 405 24.75 10.43 -32.05
C ASP A 405 24.59 11.95 -32.19
N THR A 406 23.76 12.57 -31.34
CA THR A 406 23.60 14.03 -31.25
C THR A 406 24.68 14.70 -30.39
N GLY A 407 25.50 13.90 -29.72
CA GLY A 407 26.54 14.35 -28.79
C GLY A 407 26.05 14.61 -27.37
N TYR A 408 24.80 14.27 -27.05
CA TYR A 408 24.27 14.33 -25.69
C TYR A 408 24.92 13.24 -24.83
N MET A 409 25.31 13.64 -23.62
CA MET A 409 26.02 12.79 -22.67
C MET A 409 25.07 12.41 -21.54
N LYS A 410 24.98 11.13 -21.23
CA LYS A 410 24.26 10.61 -20.07
C LYS A 410 25.16 9.69 -19.26
N SER A 411 25.07 9.78 -17.94
CA SER A 411 25.77 8.87 -17.04
C SER A 411 24.82 8.20 -16.06
N VAL A 412 25.06 6.92 -15.80
CA VAL A 412 24.39 6.14 -14.76
C VAL A 412 25.45 5.57 -13.83
N GLU A 413 25.18 5.63 -12.52
CA GLU A 413 26.02 5.04 -11.49
C GLU A 413 25.22 3.96 -10.75
N GLN A 414 25.85 2.83 -10.48
CA GLN A 414 25.28 1.82 -9.59
C GLN A 414 26.35 1.18 -8.69
N PRO A 415 26.00 0.82 -7.45
CA PRO A 415 26.88 0.02 -6.60
C PRO A 415 26.87 -1.44 -7.07
N PHE A 416 28.02 -2.09 -7.08
CA PHE A 416 28.17 -3.52 -7.31
C PHE A 416 29.09 -4.16 -6.25
N SER A 417 29.06 -5.49 -6.17
CA SER A 417 29.96 -6.26 -5.29
C SER A 417 30.26 -7.62 -5.92
N VAL A 418 31.46 -8.14 -5.63
CA VAL A 418 31.88 -9.49 -6.03
C VAL A 418 31.68 -10.48 -4.88
N ASP A 419 31.84 -10.03 -3.63
CA ASP A 419 31.66 -10.84 -2.42
C ASP A 419 30.20 -10.98 -1.96
N GLY A 420 29.26 -10.31 -2.65
CA GLY A 420 27.85 -10.31 -2.29
C GLY A 420 27.45 -9.25 -1.25
N SER A 421 28.33 -8.31 -0.90
CA SER A 421 27.98 -7.12 -0.10
C SER A 421 26.80 -6.36 -0.72
N GLN A 422 25.80 -5.94 0.08
CA GLN A 422 24.61 -5.24 -0.43
C GLN A 422 24.28 -4.00 0.40
N PRO A 423 23.84 -2.89 -0.23
CA PRO A 423 23.21 -1.79 0.47
C PRO A 423 21.80 -2.15 0.97
N SER A 424 21.21 -1.29 1.79
CA SER A 424 19.85 -1.50 2.33
C SER A 424 18.76 -0.85 1.47
N PHE A 425 17.61 -1.51 1.32
CA PHE A 425 16.42 -0.90 0.73
C PHE A 425 15.90 0.29 1.57
N ALA A 426 15.38 1.30 0.88
CA ALA A 426 14.75 2.47 1.50
C ALA A 426 13.57 2.08 2.39
N PHE A 427 13.28 2.89 3.41
CA PHE A 427 12.24 2.57 4.41
C PHE A 427 10.82 2.56 3.83
N TRP A 428 10.44 3.60 3.07
CA TRP A 428 9.06 3.73 2.58
C TRP A 428 8.62 2.63 1.62
N PRO A 429 9.42 2.25 0.60
CA PRO A 429 9.11 1.08 -0.22
C PRO A 429 8.95 -0.21 0.59
N ARG A 430 9.83 -0.45 1.57
CA ARG A 430 9.70 -1.61 2.47
C ARG A 430 8.41 -1.56 3.27
N PHE A 431 8.08 -0.43 3.87
CA PHE A 431 6.84 -0.27 4.63
C PHE A 431 5.61 -0.55 3.77
N LEU A 432 5.58 -0.04 2.54
CA LEU A 432 4.44 -0.18 1.63
C LEU A 432 4.32 -1.59 1.03
N LEU A 433 5.43 -2.27 0.72
CA LEU A 433 5.43 -3.57 0.05
C LEU A 433 5.50 -4.77 1.00
N MET A 434 6.13 -4.64 2.17
CA MET A 434 6.32 -5.77 3.11
C MET A 434 5.24 -5.83 4.19
N MET A 435 4.60 -4.73 4.57
CA MET A 435 3.51 -4.79 5.55
C MET A 435 2.26 -5.42 4.92
N ASN A 436 1.57 -6.30 5.64
CA ASN A 436 0.22 -6.71 5.24
C ASN A 436 -0.75 -5.61 5.69
N ILE A 437 -1.04 -4.65 4.80
CA ILE A 437 -1.81 -3.44 5.15
C ILE A 437 -3.23 -3.81 5.60
N PHE A 438 -3.81 -4.86 5.03
CA PHE A 438 -5.09 -5.40 5.47
C PHE A 438 -5.05 -5.83 6.95
N THR A 439 -4.07 -6.66 7.32
CA THR A 439 -3.92 -7.16 8.70
C THR A 439 -3.65 -6.02 9.68
N VAL A 440 -2.76 -5.08 9.30
CA VAL A 440 -2.43 -3.91 10.12
C VAL A 440 -3.67 -3.05 10.35
N SER A 441 -4.45 -2.77 9.30
CA SER A 441 -5.66 -1.95 9.41
C SER A 441 -6.74 -2.61 10.26
N LYS A 442 -6.92 -3.94 10.11
CA LYS A 442 -7.83 -4.74 10.93
C LYS A 442 -7.45 -4.72 12.41
N VAL A 443 -6.17 -4.93 12.73
CA VAL A 443 -5.65 -4.87 14.10
C VAL A 443 -5.78 -3.45 14.66
N ALA A 444 -5.41 -2.43 13.90
CA ALA A 444 -5.51 -1.03 14.31
C ALA A 444 -6.96 -0.64 14.63
N PHE A 445 -7.93 -1.04 13.80
CA PHE A 445 -9.34 -0.83 14.07
C PHE A 445 -9.78 -1.53 15.38
N GLY A 446 -9.43 -2.81 15.54
CA GLY A 446 -9.76 -3.57 16.75
C GLY A 446 -9.17 -2.97 18.02
N VAL A 447 -7.89 -2.59 17.99
CA VAL A 447 -7.20 -1.91 19.11
C VAL A 447 -7.85 -0.56 19.40
N LEU A 448 -8.18 0.23 18.39
CA LEU A 448 -8.82 1.52 18.56
C LEU A 448 -10.21 1.39 19.23
N VAL A 449 -11.04 0.44 18.77
CA VAL A 449 -12.33 0.12 19.38
C VAL A 449 -12.13 -0.34 20.83
N PHE A 450 -11.20 -1.26 21.07
CA PHE A 450 -10.90 -1.77 22.42
C PHE A 450 -10.45 -0.65 23.37
N CYS A 451 -9.49 0.17 22.96
CA CYS A 451 -9.00 1.31 23.74
C CYS A 451 -10.11 2.31 24.04
N TYR A 452 -10.98 2.60 23.07
CA TYR A 452 -12.11 3.50 23.27
C TYR A 452 -13.09 2.95 24.33
N VAL A 453 -13.47 1.67 24.22
CA VAL A 453 -14.38 1.01 25.17
C VAL A 453 -13.74 0.95 26.57
N LEU A 454 -12.47 0.53 26.64
CA LEU A 454 -11.73 0.42 27.90
C LEU A 454 -11.59 1.77 28.60
N LEU A 455 -11.30 2.85 27.85
CA LEU A 455 -11.21 4.20 28.39
C LEU A 455 -12.52 4.63 29.04
N LEU A 456 -13.64 4.55 28.31
CA LEU A 456 -14.94 4.96 28.85
C LEU A 456 -15.39 4.06 30.00
N ALA A 457 -15.17 2.74 29.92
CA ALA A 457 -15.49 1.82 31.00
C ALA A 457 -14.67 2.12 32.26
N SER A 458 -13.36 2.38 32.13
CA SER A 458 -12.48 2.71 33.25
C SER A 458 -12.89 4.01 33.93
N LEU A 459 -13.17 5.06 33.14
CA LEU A 459 -13.64 6.34 33.68
C LEU A 459 -14.97 6.17 34.41
N ARG A 460 -15.88 5.34 33.90
CA ARG A 460 -17.20 5.09 34.51
C ARG A 460 -17.12 4.46 35.90
N GLN A 461 -16.10 3.64 36.17
CA GLN A 461 -15.90 2.98 37.48
C GLN A 461 -15.41 3.95 38.55
N GLY A 462 -14.77 5.06 38.18
CA GLY A 462 -14.32 6.06 39.15
C GLY A 462 -15.51 6.78 39.77
N ALA A 463 -15.60 6.76 41.11
CA ALA A 463 -16.64 7.47 41.85
C ALA A 463 -16.60 8.98 41.55
N THR A 464 -15.40 9.56 41.43
CA THR A 464 -15.16 10.97 41.07
C THR A 464 -14.12 11.08 39.97
N ALA A 465 -14.09 12.21 39.24
CA ALA A 465 -13.05 12.47 38.25
C ALA A 465 -11.66 12.63 38.90
N HIS A 466 -11.61 13.05 40.18
CA HIS A 466 -10.38 13.31 40.93
C HIS A 466 -9.53 12.06 41.12
N VAL A 467 -10.13 10.87 41.10
CA VAL A 467 -9.40 9.57 41.15
C VAL A 467 -8.39 9.45 40.00
N PHE A 468 -8.67 10.09 38.87
CA PHE A 468 -7.85 10.02 37.65
C PHE A 468 -6.96 11.25 37.43
N TYR A 469 -6.99 12.22 38.34
CA TYR A 469 -6.21 13.45 38.17
C TYR A 469 -4.73 13.23 38.43
N ILE A 470 -3.93 13.91 37.62
CA ILE A 470 -2.49 14.04 37.85
C ILE A 470 -2.29 15.23 38.81
N ALA A 471 -1.46 15.06 39.84
CA ALA A 471 -1.18 16.15 40.78
C ALA A 471 -0.28 17.21 40.14
N GLY A 472 -0.45 18.46 40.57
CA GLY A 472 0.28 19.60 40.03
C GLY A 472 -0.68 20.69 39.59
N ASN A 473 -0.13 21.89 39.37
CA ASN A 473 -0.93 23.07 39.13
C ASN A 473 -0.48 23.87 37.89
N ASN A 474 0.40 23.29 37.08
CA ASN A 474 0.83 23.91 35.82
C ASN A 474 -0.29 23.83 34.77
N PHE A 475 -0.14 24.62 33.71
CA PHE A 475 -1.12 24.71 32.63
C PHE A 475 -1.45 23.34 32.01
N LEU A 476 -0.43 22.52 31.70
CA LEU A 476 -0.62 21.21 31.07
C LEU A 476 -1.40 20.24 31.95
N VAL A 477 -1.14 20.22 33.26
CA VAL A 477 -1.86 19.38 34.23
C VAL A 477 -3.31 19.82 34.36
N ARG A 478 -3.58 21.13 34.47
CA ARG A 478 -4.96 21.65 34.50
C ARG A 478 -5.72 21.32 33.22
N TRP A 479 -5.06 21.49 32.07
CA TRP A 479 -5.63 21.17 30.76
C TRP A 479 -5.96 19.67 30.64
N PHE A 480 -5.04 18.78 31.03
CA PHE A 480 -5.26 17.34 31.03
C PHE A 480 -6.39 16.93 31.98
N ASN A 481 -6.36 17.38 33.24
CA ASN A 481 -7.39 17.06 34.23
C ASN A 481 -8.77 17.58 33.80
N SER A 482 -8.83 18.72 33.09
CA SER A 482 -10.07 19.23 32.48
C SER A 482 -10.65 18.25 31.44
N TRP A 483 -9.82 17.68 30.57
CA TRP A 483 -10.25 16.66 29.61
C TRP A 483 -10.65 15.34 30.27
N VAL A 484 -9.90 14.89 31.27
CA VAL A 484 -10.25 13.70 32.07
C VAL A 484 -11.65 13.87 32.68
N ARG A 485 -11.93 15.04 33.27
CA ARG A 485 -13.24 15.37 33.84
C ARG A 485 -14.36 15.37 32.80
N ARG A 486 -14.12 15.96 31.62
CA ARG A 486 -15.09 15.98 30.50
C ARG A 486 -15.44 14.57 30.03
N LEU A 487 -14.42 13.74 29.83
CA LEU A 487 -14.60 12.34 29.42
C LEU A 487 -15.27 11.51 30.53
N TRP A 488 -14.92 11.76 31.79
CA TRP A 488 -15.58 11.14 32.94
C TRP A 488 -17.07 11.47 33.00
N LEU A 489 -17.45 12.73 32.79
CA LEU A 489 -18.86 13.14 32.72
C LEU A 489 -19.63 12.39 31.62
N ALA A 490 -19.04 12.29 30.42
CA ALA A 490 -19.62 11.53 29.31
C ALA A 490 -19.78 10.03 29.65
N ALA A 491 -18.80 9.45 30.33
CA ALA A 491 -18.83 8.05 30.77
C ALA A 491 -19.82 7.78 31.93
N ARG A 492 -20.06 8.78 32.78
CA ARG A 492 -20.89 8.66 33.98
C ARG A 492 -22.38 8.70 33.67
N ILE A 493 -22.80 9.52 32.70
CA ILE A 493 -24.21 9.67 32.33
C ILE A 493 -24.65 8.47 31.49
N ASN A 494 -25.55 7.65 32.05
CA ASN A 494 -25.98 6.38 31.44
C ASN A 494 -26.43 6.51 29.99
N SER A 495 -27.33 7.45 29.69
CA SER A 495 -27.86 7.62 28.34
C SER A 495 -26.79 8.00 27.32
N VAL A 496 -25.81 8.81 27.72
CA VAL A 496 -24.67 9.20 26.86
C VAL A 496 -23.73 8.01 26.67
N TYR A 497 -23.30 7.38 27.76
CA TYR A 497 -22.37 6.25 27.75
C TYR A 497 -22.89 5.09 26.89
N TYR A 498 -24.12 4.62 27.15
CA TYR A 498 -24.67 3.48 26.40
C TYR A 498 -24.93 3.83 24.93
N THR A 499 -25.34 5.07 24.61
CA THR A 499 -25.50 5.48 23.21
C THR A 499 -24.17 5.49 22.45
N LEU A 500 -23.10 6.04 23.06
CA LEU A 500 -21.75 6.02 22.48
C LEU A 500 -21.25 4.59 22.25
N LEU A 501 -21.40 3.71 23.24
CA LEU A 501 -20.96 2.32 23.13
C LEU A 501 -21.78 1.52 22.12
N MET A 502 -23.11 1.61 22.16
CA MET A 502 -23.97 0.88 21.22
C MET A 502 -23.72 1.30 19.79
N PHE A 503 -23.47 2.60 19.53
CA PHE A 503 -23.12 3.05 18.19
C PHE A 503 -21.75 2.52 17.73
N LEU A 504 -20.75 2.48 18.62
CA LEU A 504 -19.45 1.89 18.29
C LEU A 504 -19.54 0.38 18.02
N LEU A 505 -20.33 -0.35 18.81
CA LEU A 505 -20.62 -1.76 18.59
C LEU A 505 -21.35 -1.96 17.26
N TYR A 506 -22.30 -1.07 16.92
CA TYR A 506 -22.97 -1.10 15.63
C TYR A 506 -21.99 -0.89 14.46
N ILE A 507 -21.06 0.07 14.53
CA ILE A 507 -20.02 0.23 13.50
C ILE A 507 -19.18 -1.05 13.36
N THR A 508 -18.95 -1.77 14.46
CA THR A 508 -18.12 -2.97 14.49
C THR A 508 -18.82 -4.19 13.88
N PHE A 509 -20.12 -4.37 14.15
CA PHE A 509 -20.84 -5.61 13.80
C PHE A 509 -21.98 -5.42 12.79
N GLY A 510 -22.61 -4.25 12.78
CA GLY A 510 -23.79 -3.96 11.98
C GLY A 510 -23.47 -3.56 10.54
N PRO A 511 -24.49 -3.58 9.65
CA PRO A 511 -24.34 -3.14 8.26
C PRO A 511 -24.16 -1.63 8.20
N TRP A 512 -23.16 -1.21 7.42
CA TRP A 512 -22.80 0.19 7.23
C TRP A 512 -23.72 0.89 6.25
N PHE A 513 -23.96 0.24 5.11
CA PHE A 513 -24.97 0.67 4.13
C PHE A 513 -25.35 -0.47 3.18
N VAL A 514 -26.46 -0.28 2.46
CA VAL A 514 -26.90 -1.10 1.31
C VAL A 514 -26.86 -0.24 0.06
N GLY A 515 -26.33 -0.74 -1.06
CA GLY A 515 -26.22 0.04 -2.28
C GLY A 515 -25.86 -0.77 -3.53
N ASP A 516 -25.69 -0.07 -4.66
CA ASP A 516 -25.46 -0.65 -5.99
C ASP A 516 -23.97 -0.92 -6.20
N PHE A 517 -23.51 -2.07 -5.70
CA PHE A 517 -22.09 -2.49 -5.82
C PHE A 517 -21.69 -2.86 -7.25
N MET A 518 -22.66 -3.20 -8.08
CA MET A 518 -22.54 -3.40 -9.52
C MET A 518 -23.81 -2.89 -10.22
N SER A 519 -23.80 -2.81 -11.55
CA SER A 519 -24.91 -2.25 -12.35
C SER A 519 -26.26 -2.91 -12.09
N ASP A 520 -26.28 -4.23 -11.88
CA ASP A 520 -27.52 -4.98 -11.67
C ASP A 520 -27.59 -5.69 -10.30
N HIS A 521 -26.68 -5.36 -9.37
CA HIS A 521 -26.58 -6.08 -8.10
C HIS A 521 -26.39 -5.13 -6.92
N MET A 522 -27.35 -5.17 -6.00
CA MET A 522 -27.20 -4.58 -4.69
C MET A 522 -26.34 -5.47 -3.78
N GLY A 523 -25.67 -4.83 -2.84
CA GLY A 523 -24.90 -5.48 -1.79
C GLY A 523 -25.01 -4.74 -0.48
N VAL A 524 -24.51 -5.37 0.57
CA VAL A 524 -24.45 -4.81 1.92
C VAL A 524 -23.01 -4.79 2.40
N LEU A 525 -22.59 -3.63 2.92
CA LEU A 525 -21.24 -3.43 3.45
C LEU A 525 -21.21 -3.57 4.97
N PHE A 526 -20.17 -4.22 5.46
CA PHE A 526 -19.75 -4.24 6.87
C PHE A 526 -18.28 -3.81 6.95
N VAL A 527 -17.81 -3.48 8.16
CA VAL A 527 -16.36 -3.24 8.36
C VAL A 527 -15.52 -4.46 7.98
N TRP A 528 -16.06 -5.66 8.17
CA TRP A 528 -15.38 -6.93 7.96
C TRP A 528 -15.62 -7.56 6.58
N GLY A 529 -16.44 -6.94 5.72
CA GLY A 529 -16.60 -7.39 4.33
C GLY A 529 -17.90 -6.95 3.66
N THR A 530 -18.05 -7.37 2.41
CA THR A 530 -19.19 -7.05 1.56
C THR A 530 -19.90 -8.34 1.17
N PHE A 531 -21.23 -8.38 1.27
CA PHE A 531 -22.02 -9.41 0.60
C PHE A 531 -22.66 -8.83 -0.65
N VAL A 532 -22.39 -9.46 -1.78
CA VAL A 532 -22.94 -9.07 -3.07
C VAL A 532 -23.04 -10.32 -3.94
N LYS A 533 -24.16 -10.48 -4.66
CA LYS A 533 -24.37 -11.61 -5.58
C LYS A 533 -24.09 -12.99 -4.94
N GLY A 534 -24.64 -13.21 -3.75
CA GLY A 534 -24.47 -14.47 -3.00
C GLY A 534 -23.03 -14.77 -2.53
N THR A 535 -22.08 -13.85 -2.77
CA THR A 535 -20.67 -14.02 -2.47
C THR A 535 -20.25 -13.08 -1.34
N PHE A 536 -19.39 -13.57 -0.46
CA PHE A 536 -18.76 -12.77 0.59
C PHE A 536 -17.37 -12.35 0.14
N LEU A 537 -17.13 -11.04 0.10
CA LEU A 537 -15.82 -10.46 -0.14
C LEU A 537 -15.24 -9.97 1.19
N PRO A 538 -14.10 -10.52 1.66
CA PRO A 538 -13.50 -10.08 2.92
C PRO A 538 -13.19 -8.59 2.91
N GLY A 539 -13.47 -7.93 4.04
CA GLY A 539 -13.29 -6.49 4.19
C GLY A 539 -11.83 -6.13 4.18
N SER A 540 -11.48 -5.10 3.42
CA SER A 540 -10.09 -4.67 3.21
C SER A 540 -9.93 -3.19 3.56
N LEU A 541 -10.17 -2.31 2.58
CA LEU A 541 -10.23 -0.86 2.73
C LEU A 541 -11.32 -0.43 3.74
N THR A 542 -12.32 -1.27 3.99
CA THR A 542 -13.37 -1.06 5.00
C THR A 542 -12.81 -0.84 6.41
N PHE A 543 -11.73 -1.53 6.79
CA PHE A 543 -11.08 -1.30 8.09
C PHE A 543 -10.42 0.07 8.19
N ILE A 544 -9.83 0.56 7.09
CA ILE A 544 -9.24 1.91 7.02
C ILE A 544 -10.34 2.96 7.18
N TYR A 545 -11.48 2.78 6.49
CA TYR A 545 -12.65 3.64 6.67
C TYR A 545 -13.20 3.56 8.10
N GLY A 546 -13.07 2.41 8.77
CA GLY A 546 -13.49 2.21 10.15
C GLY A 546 -12.62 2.98 11.13
N VAL A 547 -11.30 2.93 10.96
CA VAL A 547 -10.34 3.75 11.71
C VAL A 547 -10.66 5.22 11.49
N PHE A 548 -10.85 5.65 10.25
CA PHE A 548 -11.22 7.01 9.90
C PHE A 548 -12.53 7.45 10.58
N GLN A 549 -13.58 6.62 10.54
CA GLN A 549 -14.84 6.88 11.21
C GLN A 549 -14.64 7.09 12.72
N VAL A 550 -13.90 6.20 13.39
CA VAL A 550 -13.70 6.34 14.85
C VAL A 550 -12.89 7.59 15.19
N LEU A 551 -11.83 7.89 14.44
CA LEU A 551 -10.95 9.04 14.71
C LEU A 551 -11.58 10.39 14.34
N THR A 552 -12.39 10.45 13.30
CA THR A 552 -12.96 11.72 12.78
C THR A 552 -14.40 11.97 13.23
N PHE A 553 -15.11 10.95 13.71
CA PHE A 553 -16.45 11.08 14.24
C PHE A 553 -16.55 10.69 15.72
N ASN A 554 -16.32 9.42 16.07
CA ASN A 554 -16.62 8.92 17.41
C ASN A 554 -15.81 9.63 18.49
N VAL A 555 -14.50 9.80 18.27
CA VAL A 555 -13.60 10.49 19.22
C VAL A 555 -13.98 11.97 19.35
N PRO A 556 -14.06 12.78 18.26
CA PRO A 556 -14.49 14.17 18.33
C PRO A 556 -15.87 14.36 18.97
N LEU A 557 -16.86 13.54 18.61
CA LEU A 557 -18.20 13.63 19.19
C LEU A 557 -18.18 13.41 20.71
N THR A 558 -17.41 12.43 21.18
CA THR A 558 -17.26 12.14 22.62
C THR A 558 -16.65 13.34 23.37
N LEU A 559 -15.62 13.96 22.77
CA LEU A 559 -14.97 15.14 23.34
C LEU A 559 -15.91 16.35 23.39
N ILE A 560 -16.71 16.57 22.34
CA ILE A 560 -17.70 17.65 22.26
C ILE A 560 -18.81 17.43 23.29
N VAL A 561 -19.36 16.22 23.38
CA VAL A 561 -20.38 15.87 24.38
C VAL A 561 -19.84 16.07 25.80
N GLY A 562 -18.61 15.64 26.07
CA GLY A 562 -17.94 15.88 27.35
C GLY A 562 -17.76 17.37 27.67
N LEU A 563 -17.42 18.20 26.67
CA LEU A 563 -17.32 19.66 26.80
C LEU A 563 -18.68 20.29 27.14
N VAL A 564 -19.75 19.92 26.43
CA VAL A 564 -21.11 20.44 26.69
C VAL A 564 -21.55 20.10 28.12
N LEU A 565 -21.32 18.86 28.56
CA LEU A 565 -21.62 18.42 29.93
C LEU A 565 -20.85 19.21 30.98
N ASP A 566 -19.56 19.48 30.74
CA ASP A 566 -18.68 20.25 31.63
C ASP A 566 -19.13 21.71 31.74
N LEU A 567 -19.50 22.35 30.63
CA LEU A 567 -20.02 23.72 30.62
C LEU A 567 -21.36 23.83 31.34
N ARG A 568 -22.26 22.87 31.15
CA ARG A 568 -23.52 22.84 31.90
C ARG A 568 -23.30 22.61 33.40
N ARG A 569 -22.26 21.86 33.79
CA ARG A 569 -21.84 21.73 35.20
C ARG A 569 -21.41 23.09 35.77
N GLU A 570 -20.54 23.80 35.06
CA GLU A 570 -20.08 25.14 35.46
C GLU A 570 -21.25 26.13 35.57
N GLU A 571 -22.18 26.11 34.60
CA GLU A 571 -23.39 26.94 34.67
C GLU A 571 -24.23 26.62 35.90
N PHE A 572 -24.44 25.33 36.20
CA PHE A 572 -25.16 24.92 37.40
C PHE A 572 -24.47 25.47 38.66
N ASN A 573 -23.18 25.23 38.84
CA ASN A 573 -22.44 25.69 40.03
C ASN A 573 -22.46 27.22 40.17
N SER A 574 -22.34 27.95 39.07
CA SER A 574 -22.38 29.43 39.08
C SER A 574 -23.74 30.03 39.48
N ARG A 575 -24.84 29.29 39.31
CA ARG A 575 -26.19 29.74 39.73
C ARG A 575 -26.43 29.62 41.24
N PHE A 576 -25.62 28.84 41.95
CA PHE A 576 -25.73 28.60 43.39
C PHE A 576 -24.64 29.30 44.22
N ASP A 577 -23.72 30.03 43.58
CA ASP A 577 -22.69 30.81 44.28
C ASP A 577 -23.30 32.10 44.86
N ALA A 578 -23.14 32.30 46.17
CA ALA A 578 -23.78 33.35 46.98
C ALA A 578 -23.24 34.78 46.73
N SER A 579 -22.24 34.94 45.86
CA SER A 579 -21.52 36.20 45.62
C SER A 579 -22.18 37.17 44.63
N GLY A 580 -23.34 36.83 44.07
CA GLY A 580 -24.22 37.80 43.40
C GLY A 580 -23.71 38.44 42.10
N LEU A 581 -22.61 37.95 41.50
CA LEU A 581 -22.06 38.50 40.26
C LEU A 581 -21.84 37.41 39.20
N VAL A 582 -22.91 37.01 38.50
CA VAL A 582 -22.80 36.10 37.35
C VAL A 582 -23.66 36.58 36.18
N ARG A 583 -23.02 37.18 35.16
CA ARG A 583 -23.58 37.33 33.81
C ARG A 583 -22.58 36.80 32.79
N LEU A 584 -22.42 35.48 32.63
CA LEU A 584 -21.61 34.92 31.53
C LEU A 584 -21.89 33.47 31.04
N PRO A 585 -23.10 32.85 31.06
CA PRO A 585 -23.21 31.42 30.69
C PRO A 585 -23.58 31.13 29.21
N ARG A 586 -24.53 31.87 28.61
CA ARG A 586 -25.07 31.53 27.27
C ARG A 586 -24.07 31.67 26.12
N ARG A 587 -23.17 32.66 26.16
CA ARG A 587 -22.16 32.87 25.09
C ARG A 587 -21.13 31.74 25.02
N ARG A 588 -20.76 31.13 26.15
CA ARG A 588 -19.79 30.01 26.18
C ARG A 588 -20.41 28.71 25.69
N LEU A 589 -21.69 28.47 25.96
CA LEU A 589 -22.42 27.33 25.39
C LEU A 589 -22.50 27.47 23.86
N LEU A 590 -22.85 28.65 23.34
CA LEU A 590 -22.86 28.93 21.90
C LEU A 590 -21.49 28.74 21.22
N VAL A 591 -20.39 29.04 21.92
CA VAL A 591 -19.02 28.78 21.42
C VAL A 591 -18.71 27.28 21.40
N ALA A 592 -19.28 26.48 22.30
CA ALA A 592 -19.15 25.02 22.29
C ALA A 592 -20.00 24.32 21.21
N GLU A 593 -21.03 25.00 20.69
CA GLU A 593 -21.82 24.52 19.54
C GLU A 593 -21.10 24.65 18.19
N LEU A 594 -20.04 25.48 18.11
CA LEU A 594 -19.26 25.64 16.88
C LEU A 594 -18.53 24.34 16.48
N PRO A 595 -17.75 23.67 17.36
CA PRO A 595 -17.18 22.36 17.06
C PRO A 595 -18.22 21.31 16.66
N PHE A 596 -19.39 21.32 17.31
CA PHE A 596 -20.48 20.41 16.95
C PHE A 596 -21.02 20.69 15.54
N SER A 597 -21.25 21.96 15.22
CA SER A 597 -21.72 22.39 13.90
C SER A 597 -20.73 22.02 12.80
N LEU A 598 -19.43 22.23 13.04
CA LEU A 598 -18.37 21.83 12.11
C LEU A 598 -18.34 20.31 11.90
N LEU A 599 -18.45 19.52 12.98
CA LEU A 599 -18.55 18.07 12.89
C LEU A 599 -19.80 17.64 12.10
N LEU A 600 -20.95 18.27 12.34
CA LEU A 600 -22.20 17.95 11.65
C LEU A 600 -22.13 18.27 10.15
N VAL A 601 -21.56 19.43 9.78
CA VAL A 601 -21.34 19.81 8.38
C VAL A 601 -20.42 18.81 7.69
N PHE A 602 -19.31 18.44 8.34
CA PHE A 602 -18.37 17.46 7.81
C PHE A 602 -19.00 16.08 7.63
N GLN A 603 -19.76 15.60 8.62
CA GLN A 603 -20.45 14.32 8.53
C GLN A 603 -21.58 14.34 7.50
N THR A 604 -22.26 15.48 7.32
CA THR A 604 -23.29 15.63 6.29
C THR A 604 -22.66 15.54 4.91
N TYR A 605 -21.51 16.20 4.72
CA TYR A 605 -20.74 16.11 3.49
C TYR A 605 -20.34 14.65 3.20
N ILE A 606 -19.76 13.94 4.17
CA ILE A 606 -19.38 12.52 3.99
C ILE A 606 -20.60 11.66 3.69
N ALA A 607 -21.68 11.80 4.44
CA ALA A 607 -22.89 11.00 4.26
C ALA A 607 -23.50 11.15 2.87
N VAL A 608 -23.44 12.36 2.29
CA VAL A 608 -23.97 12.64 0.94
C VAL A 608 -22.98 12.25 -0.16
N LYS A 609 -21.67 12.37 0.06
CA LYS A 609 -20.66 12.29 -1.01
C LYS A 609 -19.86 10.99 -1.06
N GLU A 610 -19.64 10.31 0.05
CA GLU A 610 -18.72 9.18 0.07
C GLU A 610 -19.31 7.94 -0.62
N PHE A 611 -20.16 7.19 0.07
CA PHE A 611 -20.76 5.97 -0.50
C PHE A 611 -21.82 6.25 -1.59
N PRO A 612 -22.71 7.26 -1.46
CA PRO A 612 -23.77 7.46 -2.45
C PRO A 612 -23.27 7.77 -3.86
N THR A 613 -22.09 8.38 -3.99
CA THR A 613 -21.60 8.76 -5.31
C THR A 613 -21.16 7.55 -6.14
N SER A 614 -20.69 6.48 -5.50
CA SER A 614 -20.28 5.24 -6.17
C SER A 614 -21.35 4.14 -6.12
N TYR A 615 -22.20 4.13 -5.09
CA TYR A 615 -23.15 3.04 -4.79
C TYR A 615 -24.63 3.45 -4.86
N GLY A 616 -24.92 4.60 -5.46
CA GLY A 616 -26.30 5.04 -5.73
C GLY A 616 -27.02 5.65 -4.54
N THR A 617 -28.27 6.09 -4.78
CA THR A 617 -29.09 6.77 -3.77
C THR A 617 -29.49 5.85 -2.62
N THR A 618 -29.58 4.53 -2.85
CA THR A 618 -29.85 3.54 -1.80
C THR A 618 -28.76 3.59 -0.71
N ALA A 619 -27.49 3.81 -1.09
CA ALA A 619 -26.39 3.95 -0.13
C ALA A 619 -26.44 5.24 0.71
N LEU A 620 -27.28 6.21 0.34
CA LEU A 620 -27.62 7.36 1.18
C LEU A 620 -28.78 7.02 2.11
N ILE A 621 -29.86 6.45 1.57
CA ILE A 621 -31.10 6.19 2.31
C ILE A 621 -30.90 5.09 3.37
N VAL A 622 -30.25 4.00 2.99
CA VAL A 622 -29.98 2.83 3.84
C VAL A 622 -28.51 2.89 4.25
N SER A 623 -28.17 3.87 5.09
CA SER A 623 -26.79 4.11 5.55
C SER A 623 -26.69 4.27 7.06
N PRO A 624 -26.89 3.19 7.84
CA PRO A 624 -26.90 3.28 9.31
C PRO A 624 -25.61 3.84 9.92
N VAL A 625 -24.45 3.69 9.27
CA VAL A 625 -23.21 4.31 9.78
C VAL A 625 -23.11 5.79 9.42
N ARG A 626 -23.37 6.19 8.16
CA ARG A 626 -23.19 7.61 7.77
C ARG A 626 -24.37 8.48 8.17
N VAL A 627 -25.59 8.15 7.72
CA VAL A 627 -26.79 8.90 8.12
C VAL A 627 -27.08 8.68 9.61
N GLY A 628 -26.87 7.47 10.12
CA GLY A 628 -27.01 7.23 11.56
C GLY A 628 -26.00 8.00 12.42
N SER A 629 -24.79 8.32 11.92
CA SER A 629 -23.87 9.23 12.63
C SER A 629 -24.50 10.61 12.85
N LEU A 630 -25.22 11.16 11.87
CA LEU A 630 -25.91 12.45 12.03
C LEU A 630 -26.99 12.38 13.11
N LEU A 631 -27.80 11.31 13.09
CA LEU A 631 -28.86 11.09 14.07
C LEU A 631 -28.28 10.90 15.47
N VAL A 632 -27.22 10.11 15.61
CA VAL A 632 -26.54 9.85 16.88
C VAL A 632 -25.86 11.11 17.42
N ALA A 633 -25.27 11.94 16.55
CA ALA A 633 -24.69 13.21 16.97
C ALA A 633 -25.74 14.15 17.58
N VAL A 634 -26.88 14.33 16.89
CA VAL A 634 -27.99 15.17 17.38
C VAL A 634 -28.60 14.59 18.64
N LEU A 635 -28.82 13.27 18.69
CA LEU A 635 -29.32 12.58 19.87
C LEU A 635 -28.40 12.77 21.07
N LEU A 636 -27.09 12.57 20.91
CA LEU A 636 -26.13 12.72 22.00
C LEU A 636 -26.01 14.16 22.48
N LEU A 637 -26.11 15.14 21.58
CA LEU A 637 -26.16 16.54 21.98
C LEU A 637 -27.43 16.84 22.78
N TYR A 638 -28.59 16.34 22.34
CA TYR A 638 -29.84 16.45 23.10
C TYR A 638 -29.74 15.79 24.47
N LEU A 639 -29.22 14.56 24.56
CA LEU A 639 -29.01 13.84 25.81
C LEU A 639 -28.04 14.58 26.73
N ALA A 640 -26.98 15.18 26.18
CA ALA A 640 -26.04 16.01 26.94
C ALA A 640 -26.73 17.25 27.52
N HIS A 641 -27.68 17.86 26.80
CA HIS A 641 -28.49 18.99 27.28
C HIS A 641 -29.61 18.59 28.25
N ALA A 642 -30.15 17.40 28.13
CA ALA A 642 -31.19 16.88 29.03
C ALA A 642 -30.62 16.20 30.29
N ALA A 643 -29.31 15.93 30.33
CA ALA A 643 -28.71 15.16 31.41
C ALA A 643 -28.93 15.78 32.81
N PRO A 644 -29.24 14.97 33.84
CA PRO A 644 -29.47 15.42 35.20
C PRO A 644 -28.15 15.69 35.95
N ILE A 645 -27.53 16.84 35.64
CA ILE A 645 -26.19 17.22 36.13
C ILE A 645 -26.11 17.32 37.67
N LYS A 646 -27.23 17.61 38.34
CA LYS A 646 -27.32 17.69 39.81
C LYS A 646 -26.79 16.43 40.51
N LYS A 647 -27.02 15.22 39.95
CA LYS A 647 -26.53 13.96 40.53
C LYS A 647 -25.03 13.71 40.28
N ALA A 648 -24.45 14.32 39.24
CA ALA A 648 -23.03 14.20 38.91
C ALA A 648 -22.16 15.23 39.65
N CYS A 649 -22.68 16.44 39.91
CA CYS A 649 -22.00 17.47 40.72
C CYS A 649 -21.82 17.05 42.18
N LEU A 650 -22.87 16.52 42.82
CA LEU A 650 -22.86 16.19 44.25
C LEU A 650 -21.81 15.14 44.64
N VAL A 651 -21.41 14.28 43.70
CA VAL A 651 -20.38 13.26 43.95
C VAL A 651 -18.97 13.85 43.79
N ASN A 652 -18.79 14.85 42.92
CA ASN A 652 -17.48 15.40 42.58
C ASN A 652 -17.02 16.52 43.54
N GLU A 653 -17.93 17.11 44.34
CA GLU A 653 -17.63 18.16 45.33
C GLU A 653 -17.40 17.62 46.75
N SER A 654 -17.77 16.36 47.03
CA SER A 654 -17.66 15.74 48.37
C SER A 654 -16.23 15.33 48.80
N SER A 655 -15.19 15.76 48.07
CA SER A 655 -13.79 15.37 48.34
C SER A 655 -12.82 16.55 48.48
N ASP A 656 -13.34 17.76 48.69
CA ASP A 656 -12.53 18.97 48.97
C ASP A 656 -12.38 19.26 50.49
N ASP A 657 -12.74 18.31 51.37
CA ASP A 657 -12.42 18.33 52.80
C ASP A 657 -11.08 17.64 53.14
#